data_AF-A0AAN9TLB7-F1
#
_entry.id   AF-A0AAN9TLB7-F1
#
_cell.length_a   1.000
_cell.length_b   1.000
_cell.length_c   1.000
_cell.angle_alpha   90.00
_cell.angle_beta   90.00
_cell.angle_gamma   90.00
#
_symmetry.space_group_name_H-M   'P 1'
#
loop_
_entity.id
_entity.type
_entity.pdbx_description
1 polymer ?
#
loop_
_entity_poly.entity_id
_entity_poly.type
_entity_poly.pdbx_seq_one_letter_code
_entity_poly.pdbx_strand_id
1 'polypeptide(L)'
;MKDIQNTAKKPPQSPAEDDLSYLDENADFNPHDCGPEDGISSWGAAVLAIKGGIGCSFLLMPYLMKHLGYVTGTAVVIFSGIVYYHTIHSLLSTKYQLSKELKKTQLSYIEVAEKTFQKSPFPINKLHSSVQYLMYIFYSLPTSDAAYLILIATEIQTLARRFDVNIKIIYIVTAEFIPLTLFCLVPKILEILVPYSSVTNFFTLILTIGTITSSVIQRKESVPLKPFGNVYAIPECIARCVKAYVITGLILPIENDMKRPQKMVSLFGSLNMAAFTTITFYYSFGIILYANYGDDVQENVLDNLPADNYLSDGIKLLYTSSLFVTYILAFYGCFNNVWSGPFKEVFAGKKNYTHDNIIVIAFRISFAKMPNSENIISRKIKPSGEDQMKTSQFDKKFDPYDFGMEDGYGLWGAVVHIVRLTFGAGILLLPNTMKTVGYVNGTILLSLVSIFYYHNMHILISHEYRLCKLFQVKQITYSSLVDKTFEKAPFPLNNFGKLISKVLLLYFCMTAYTCTYLLVFVSSVQNLAKYFDWNLHANLIITVTMIPFLIFSMFRKLLKILVPFSAITNFFSLVMAVILVVCCIIYKNPAPTVRPFGDLNLIPQTFAVYIQTYMCTSSILPVKNYMKQPRRLGGTFGSLNISAVALTFLFISFALISYFCFGDSVQEDILSNLPENNFLSFIIFLLYAIAMFVIYLLSFSVTFDNIWPEVERSLAGYRLKILFEYGIRIGLNVWAYLLAVGIPNLTLILTISGTLAITLEVALIPGLELVLALRKHINQMEEESTKHDFLNSKMIQENSKDSELAEASDSPINEASDEEHQFLNNGEPDGIGYWGSVAHMIRATVGTGILLLPFEMKNLGYVTGTVLLLSASIIYYHIVHILLYMDARLRKHLKVNRLTYAIIADEIFSRAPFPINKFRKSLLFLIYVYYIVPTSKSISLVVISKNVEKIAKYYNIDLNPTIVITILIVVLTIFCMFRSILKILVPFSSTTNIFTLVIALVIIIYSIRYRNTNAVVHPIENLDFMPTIRGMAIFVNAVLSTDIMLPLKNSMREPQKLGGSFGALNATAVIIVIFYYGFALIPYLSYGDDVKENILSNIPVDDLLILCINIVYSLALFVSYILSFYACFDVVWSSKLQAELADSRYKFVVEYSIRIGFNVLAYLLAVGVSNLALISAIGGILGILLDVTFMPLLQIMLMFILNEKNNWTFCKNSLLIAFSLVFFSISIVDFVNEVVKLHKT
;
A
#
# COMPACT_ATOMS: atom_id res chain seq x y z
N MET A 1 -21.44 15.22 57.72
CA MET A 1 -20.60 14.80 56.57
C MET A 1 -19.66 15.93 56.12
N LYS A 2 -18.91 16.53 57.04
CA LYS A 2 -17.87 17.55 56.75
C LYS A 2 -16.49 17.19 57.33
N ASP A 3 -16.32 16.01 57.94
CA ASP A 3 -15.11 15.61 58.68
C ASP A 3 -14.33 14.41 58.09
N ILE A 4 -14.57 14.03 56.82
CA ILE A 4 -13.75 13.01 56.12
C ILE A 4 -13.01 13.67 54.95
N GLN A 5 -12.36 14.81 55.22
CA GLN A 5 -11.43 15.47 54.29
C GLN A 5 -10.04 15.73 54.91
N ASN A 6 -9.78 15.35 56.16
CA ASN A 6 -8.55 15.77 56.87
C ASN A 6 -7.57 14.64 57.29
N THR A 7 -7.70 13.42 56.78
CA THR A 7 -6.70 12.35 57.06
C THR A 7 -6.29 11.59 55.81
N ALA A 8 -5.72 12.29 54.85
CA ALA A 8 -4.77 11.70 53.91
C ALA A 8 -3.39 12.27 54.24
N LYS A 9 -2.69 11.63 55.19
CA LYS A 9 -1.24 11.80 55.29
C LYS A 9 -0.69 11.48 53.91
N LYS A 10 -0.12 12.48 53.24
CA LYS A 10 0.67 12.29 52.03
C LYS A 10 1.66 11.15 52.32
N PRO A 11 1.72 10.09 51.49
CA PRO A 11 2.81 9.13 51.60
C PRO A 11 4.14 9.89 51.43
N PRO A 12 5.20 9.56 52.19
CA PRO A 12 6.52 10.11 51.91
C PRO A 12 6.86 9.71 50.49
N GLN A 13 7.04 10.69 49.62
CA GLN A 13 7.51 10.46 48.27
C GLN A 13 8.88 9.78 48.40
N SER A 14 9.10 8.70 47.65
CA SER A 14 10.45 8.38 47.19
C SER A 14 11.11 9.70 46.78
N PRO A 15 12.32 10.03 47.26
CA PRO A 15 12.89 11.36 47.09
C PRO A 15 12.71 11.78 45.64
N ALA A 16 12.00 12.90 45.42
CA ALA A 16 11.86 13.43 44.08
C ALA A 16 13.28 13.69 43.54
N GLU A 17 13.47 13.78 42.22
CA GLU A 17 14.77 14.13 41.63
C GLU A 17 15.40 15.40 42.26
N ASP A 18 14.59 16.24 42.92
CA ASP A 18 15.00 17.42 43.68
C ASP A 18 15.62 17.12 45.08
N ASP A 19 15.33 15.98 45.73
CA ASP A 19 15.82 15.63 47.08
C ASP A 19 17.22 14.98 47.07
N LEU A 20 17.75 14.60 45.90
CA LEU A 20 19.13 14.12 45.73
C LEU A 20 20.17 15.26 45.71
N SER A 21 19.71 16.52 45.74
CA SER A 21 20.57 17.72 45.76
C SER A 21 21.25 17.97 47.11
N TYR A 22 20.91 17.22 48.16
CA TYR A 22 21.46 17.36 49.52
C TYR A 22 22.46 16.28 49.94
N LEU A 23 22.85 15.37 49.04
CA LEU A 23 23.93 14.43 49.35
C LEU A 23 25.27 15.09 49.01
N ASP A 24 26.09 15.29 50.05
CA ASP A 24 27.49 15.74 49.96
C ASP A 24 28.17 15.12 48.74
N GLU A 25 28.88 15.95 47.95
CA GLU A 25 29.54 15.53 46.71
C GLU A 25 30.54 14.36 46.90
N ASN A 26 30.90 14.06 48.15
CA ASN A 26 31.81 12.99 48.56
C ASN A 26 31.13 11.73 49.16
N ALA A 27 29.80 11.64 49.21
CA ALA A 27 29.12 10.44 49.72
C ALA A 27 29.10 9.31 48.67
N ASP A 28 29.63 8.13 49.05
CA ASP A 28 29.71 6.92 48.22
C ASP A 28 28.29 6.39 47.90
N PHE A 29 27.74 6.77 46.74
CA PHE A 29 26.41 6.31 46.32
C PHE A 29 26.45 4.82 45.96
N ASN A 30 25.73 4.00 46.72
CA ASN A 30 25.55 2.57 46.43
C ASN A 30 24.09 2.30 46.01
N PRO A 31 23.81 2.05 44.72
CA PRO A 31 22.44 1.82 44.23
C PRO A 31 21.73 0.66 44.92
N HIS A 32 22.50 -0.33 45.37
CA HIS A 32 21.97 -1.51 45.99
C HIS A 32 21.43 -1.29 47.43
N ASP A 33 21.73 -0.14 48.04
CA ASP A 33 21.23 0.23 49.37
C ASP A 33 19.93 1.08 49.28
N CYS A 34 19.49 1.42 48.06
CA CYS A 34 18.37 2.33 47.77
C CYS A 34 17.10 1.62 47.24
N GLY A 35 16.83 0.38 47.66
CA GLY A 35 15.62 -0.35 47.26
C GLY A 35 14.33 0.21 47.90
N PRO A 36 13.16 0.09 47.24
CA PRO A 36 11.89 0.56 47.80
C PRO A 36 11.50 -0.19 49.09
N GLU A 37 11.00 0.53 50.11
CA GLU A 37 10.64 -0.03 51.42
C GLU A 37 9.55 -1.12 51.34
N ASP A 38 8.57 -0.92 50.45
CA ASP A 38 7.50 -1.88 50.11
C ASP A 38 7.87 -2.83 48.96
N GLY A 39 9.17 -2.91 48.61
CA GLY A 39 9.65 -3.72 47.49
C GLY A 39 9.50 -5.24 47.66
N ILE A 40 9.81 -5.97 46.59
CA ILE A 40 9.78 -7.42 46.51
C ILE A 40 10.92 -8.01 47.38
N SER A 41 10.60 -9.02 48.19
CA SER A 41 11.62 -9.75 48.97
C SER A 41 12.54 -10.57 48.04
N SER A 42 13.75 -10.91 48.47
CA SER A 42 14.66 -11.74 47.65
C SER A 42 14.04 -13.10 47.28
N TRP A 43 13.29 -13.70 48.22
CA TRP A 43 12.51 -14.90 47.92
C TRP A 43 11.41 -14.64 46.88
N GLY A 44 10.66 -13.54 47.04
CA GLY A 44 9.62 -13.14 46.08
C GLY A 44 10.18 -12.88 44.67
N ALA A 45 11.35 -12.25 44.58
CA ALA A 45 12.04 -11.99 43.31
C ALA A 45 12.50 -13.28 42.63
N ALA A 46 13.01 -14.24 43.41
CA ALA A 46 13.38 -15.54 42.89
C ALA A 46 12.16 -16.31 42.37
N VAL A 47 11.05 -16.31 43.11
CA VAL A 47 9.78 -16.91 42.67
C VAL A 47 9.29 -16.27 41.37
N LEU A 48 9.37 -14.94 41.24
CA LEU A 48 8.96 -14.24 40.03
C LEU A 48 9.88 -14.54 38.82
N ALA A 49 11.19 -14.65 39.06
CA ALA A 49 12.16 -15.03 38.05
C ALA A 49 11.99 -16.49 37.60
N ILE A 50 11.73 -17.42 38.54
CA ILE A 50 11.38 -18.81 38.26
C ILE A 50 10.09 -18.88 37.44
N LYS A 51 9.06 -18.10 37.82
CA LYS A 51 7.78 -18.04 37.09
C LYS A 51 7.99 -17.54 35.66
N GLY A 52 8.77 -16.48 35.47
CA GLY A 52 9.11 -15.98 34.14
C GLY A 52 9.92 -16.99 33.32
N GLY A 53 10.79 -17.76 33.97
CA GLY A 53 11.75 -18.67 33.33
C GLY A 53 11.20 -20.04 32.97
N ILE A 54 10.19 -20.55 33.67
CA ILE A 54 9.60 -21.87 33.40
C ILE A 54 8.58 -21.81 32.23
N GLY A 55 7.83 -20.72 32.10
CA GLY A 55 6.89 -20.48 30.99
C GLY A 55 6.00 -21.69 30.62
N CYS A 56 5.52 -21.72 29.37
CA CYS A 56 4.88 -22.91 28.78
C CYS A 56 5.86 -23.73 27.90
N SER A 57 7.08 -23.21 27.70
CA SER A 57 8.10 -23.78 26.82
C SER A 57 8.73 -25.07 27.35
N PHE A 58 8.53 -25.41 28.63
CA PHE A 58 9.01 -26.66 29.21
C PHE A 58 8.42 -27.92 28.55
N LEU A 59 7.23 -27.80 27.94
CA LEU A 59 6.56 -28.89 27.21
C LEU A 59 7.32 -29.36 25.95
N LEU A 60 8.26 -28.55 25.46
CA LEU A 60 9.09 -28.84 24.28
C LEU A 60 10.38 -29.62 24.64
N MET A 61 10.76 -29.65 25.92
CA MET A 61 12.01 -30.30 26.37
C MET A 61 12.10 -31.79 26.02
N PRO A 62 11.02 -32.59 26.13
CA PRO A 62 11.05 -34.01 25.76
C PRO A 62 11.30 -34.21 24.26
N TYR A 63 10.75 -33.32 23.42
CA TYR A 63 10.93 -33.37 21.97
C TYR A 63 12.38 -33.11 21.57
N LEU A 64 13.07 -32.22 22.29
CA LEU A 64 14.50 -31.98 22.12
C LEU A 64 15.34 -33.21 22.49
N MET A 65 14.97 -33.91 23.57
CA MET A 65 15.62 -35.17 23.96
C MET A 65 15.41 -36.29 22.93
N LYS A 66 14.25 -36.34 22.26
CA LYS A 66 13.98 -37.25 21.15
C LYS A 66 14.93 -37.06 19.97
N HIS A 67 15.15 -35.82 19.53
CA HIS A 67 15.99 -35.53 18.35
C HIS A 67 17.48 -35.65 18.63
N LEU A 68 17.92 -35.22 19.81
CA LEU A 68 19.33 -35.21 20.16
C LEU A 68 19.77 -36.47 20.89
N GLY A 69 18.88 -37.31 21.41
CA GLY A 69 19.22 -38.35 22.37
C GLY A 69 19.46 -37.78 23.78
N TYR A 70 19.36 -38.61 24.81
CA TYR A 70 19.34 -38.10 26.19
C TYR A 70 20.69 -37.53 26.65
N VAL A 71 21.85 -38.01 26.16
CA VAL A 71 23.17 -37.50 26.57
C VAL A 71 23.44 -36.13 25.94
N THR A 72 23.32 -36.05 24.62
CA THR A 72 23.53 -34.82 23.84
C THR A 72 22.44 -33.79 24.11
N GLY A 73 21.18 -34.21 24.30
CA GLY A 73 20.10 -33.34 24.74
C GLY A 73 20.36 -32.74 26.14
N THR A 74 20.81 -33.55 27.10
CA THR A 74 21.22 -33.07 28.44
C THR A 74 22.31 -32.01 28.35
N ALA A 75 23.35 -32.28 27.56
CA ALA A 75 24.46 -31.35 27.37
C ALA A 75 23.96 -30.02 26.78
N VAL A 76 23.09 -30.06 25.76
CA VAL A 76 22.53 -28.86 25.11
C VAL A 76 21.64 -28.06 26.05
N VAL A 77 20.76 -28.69 26.83
CA VAL A 77 19.86 -28.00 27.80
C VAL A 77 20.66 -27.31 28.90
N ILE A 78 21.65 -27.98 29.48
CA ILE A 78 22.50 -27.41 30.54
C ILE A 78 23.39 -26.30 29.97
N PHE A 79 24.09 -26.55 28.86
CA PHE A 79 25.00 -25.59 28.24
C PHE A 79 24.28 -24.30 27.84
N SER A 80 23.15 -24.42 27.13
CA SER A 80 22.36 -23.26 26.71
C SER A 80 21.81 -22.46 27.91
N GLY A 81 21.38 -23.14 28.98
CA GLY A 81 20.94 -22.48 30.21
C GLY A 81 22.08 -21.72 30.89
N ILE A 82 23.25 -22.32 31.05
CA ILE A 82 24.43 -21.65 31.64
C ILE A 82 24.82 -20.43 30.82
N VAL A 83 24.94 -20.56 29.50
CA VAL A 83 25.28 -19.44 28.62
C VAL A 83 24.23 -18.33 28.74
N TYR A 84 22.94 -18.67 28.72
CA TYR A 84 21.86 -17.70 28.81
C TYR A 84 21.87 -16.94 30.14
N TYR A 85 21.90 -17.63 31.28
CA TYR A 85 21.92 -16.97 32.59
C TYR A 85 23.22 -16.21 32.84
N HIS A 86 24.35 -16.63 32.26
CA HIS A 86 25.59 -15.86 32.29
C HIS A 86 25.47 -14.52 31.55
N THR A 87 24.73 -14.48 30.42
CA THR A 87 24.45 -13.20 29.74
C THR A 87 23.58 -12.27 30.58
N ILE A 88 22.58 -12.81 31.31
CA ILE A 88 21.77 -12.01 32.25
C ILE A 88 22.62 -11.49 33.41
N HIS A 89 23.49 -12.32 33.98
CA HIS A 89 24.41 -11.89 35.04
C HIS A 89 25.32 -10.76 34.55
N SER A 90 25.82 -10.87 33.31
CA SER A 90 26.65 -9.82 32.69
C SER A 90 25.86 -8.52 32.49
N LEU A 91 24.59 -8.62 32.10
CA LEU A 91 23.68 -7.48 31.98
C LEU A 91 23.45 -6.78 33.32
N LEU A 92 23.14 -7.53 34.38
CA LEU A 92 22.89 -6.98 35.72
C LEU A 92 24.15 -6.33 36.31
N SER A 93 25.31 -6.97 36.11
CA SER A 93 26.61 -6.39 36.50
C SER A 93 26.88 -5.06 35.78
N THR A 94 26.57 -5.00 34.47
CA THR A 94 26.74 -3.78 33.67
C THR A 94 25.77 -2.69 34.16
N LYS A 95 24.51 -3.05 34.42
CA LYS A 95 23.52 -2.13 34.99
C LYS A 95 23.96 -1.57 36.33
N TYR A 96 24.47 -2.40 37.24
CA TYR A 96 24.91 -1.96 38.57
C TYR A 96 26.03 -0.92 38.48
N GLN A 97 27.08 -1.20 37.68
CA GLN A 97 28.18 -0.26 37.46
C GLN A 97 27.66 1.08 36.92
N LEU A 98 26.77 1.00 35.92
CA LEU A 98 26.20 2.17 35.27
C LEU A 98 25.27 2.98 36.20
N SER A 99 24.50 2.29 37.03
CA SER A 99 23.61 2.86 38.05
C SER A 99 24.39 3.58 39.15
N LYS A 100 25.52 3.01 39.59
CA LYS A 100 26.46 3.64 40.54
C LYS A 100 27.06 4.91 39.97
N GLU A 101 27.52 4.87 38.71
CA GLU A 101 28.12 6.02 38.06
C GLU A 101 27.12 7.13 37.70
N LEU A 102 25.87 6.78 37.38
CA LEU A 102 24.82 7.75 37.01
C LEU A 102 24.05 8.31 38.21
N LYS A 103 24.34 7.84 39.43
CA LYS A 103 23.57 8.14 40.65
C LYS A 103 22.05 7.91 40.49
N LYS A 104 21.67 6.87 39.72
CA LYS A 104 20.26 6.51 39.46
C LYS A 104 19.96 5.13 40.02
N THR A 105 18.86 4.98 40.74
CA THR A 105 18.46 3.71 41.38
C THR A 105 17.83 2.71 40.41
N GLN A 106 17.15 3.18 39.37
CA GLN A 106 16.45 2.34 38.40
C GLN A 106 16.87 2.69 36.96
N LEU A 107 17.10 1.65 36.16
CA LEU A 107 17.39 1.74 34.72
C LEU A 107 16.59 0.65 33.99
N SER A 108 16.00 1.01 32.86
CA SER A 108 15.37 0.07 31.92
C SER A 108 16.41 -0.63 31.04
N TYR A 109 16.02 -1.75 30.40
CA TYR A 109 16.92 -2.50 29.51
C TYR A 109 17.48 -1.63 28.38
N ILE A 110 16.63 -0.79 27.80
CA ILE A 110 16.96 0.10 26.69
C ILE A 110 17.93 1.19 27.16
N GLU A 111 17.74 1.74 28.35
CA GLU A 111 18.67 2.72 28.95
C GLU A 111 20.01 2.10 29.32
N VAL A 112 20.03 0.87 29.85
CA VAL A 112 21.30 0.17 30.13
C VAL A 112 22.08 -0.01 28.83
N ALA A 113 21.44 -0.45 27.74
CA ALA A 113 22.09 -0.60 26.45
C ALA A 113 22.59 0.75 25.89
N GLU A 114 21.75 1.79 25.89
CA GLU A 114 22.12 3.13 25.43
C GLU A 114 23.31 3.68 26.24
N LYS A 115 23.20 3.72 27.57
CA LYS A 115 24.22 4.33 28.43
C LYS A 115 25.53 3.54 28.45
N THR A 116 25.49 2.22 28.28
CA THR A 116 26.70 1.38 28.15
C THR A 116 27.45 1.71 26.87
N PHE A 117 26.73 1.77 25.74
CA PHE A 117 27.36 2.18 24.49
C PHE A 117 27.85 3.62 24.60
N GLN A 118 27.08 4.54 25.20
CA GLN A 118 27.47 5.95 25.33
C GLN A 118 28.83 6.13 26.05
N LYS A 119 29.13 5.27 27.03
CA LYS A 119 30.39 5.30 27.79
C LYS A 119 31.52 4.42 27.21
N SER A 120 31.27 3.71 26.11
CA SER A 120 32.28 2.83 25.47
C SER A 120 33.39 3.63 24.75
N PRO A 121 34.57 3.02 24.46
CA PRO A 121 35.64 3.69 23.73
C PRO A 121 35.20 4.10 22.31
N PHE A 122 35.82 5.15 21.76
CA PHE A 122 35.59 5.54 20.37
C PHE A 122 36.05 4.42 19.41
N PRO A 123 35.24 4.01 18.41
CA PRO A 123 34.01 4.66 17.92
C PRO A 123 32.71 4.05 18.45
N ILE A 124 32.75 3.07 19.36
CA ILE A 124 31.58 2.31 19.83
C ILE A 124 30.57 3.24 20.52
N ASN A 125 31.02 4.30 21.18
CA ASN A 125 30.12 5.29 21.78
C ASN A 125 29.20 6.05 20.83
N LYS A 126 29.55 6.17 19.55
CA LYS A 126 28.67 6.80 18.56
C LYS A 126 27.46 5.93 18.19
N LEU A 127 27.47 4.65 18.56
CA LEU A 127 26.38 3.72 18.27
C LEU A 127 25.26 3.73 19.32
N HIS A 128 25.40 4.43 20.45
CA HIS A 128 24.46 4.35 21.57
C HIS A 128 23.02 4.68 21.19
N SER A 129 22.80 5.75 20.41
CA SER A 129 21.48 6.13 19.91
C SER A 129 20.95 5.03 18.97
N SER A 130 21.75 4.56 18.02
CA SER A 130 21.36 3.49 17.09
C SER A 130 20.97 2.19 17.79
N VAL A 131 21.72 1.79 18.83
CA VAL A 131 21.41 0.61 19.65
C VAL A 131 20.09 0.81 20.40
N GLN A 132 19.82 2.00 20.92
CA GLN A 132 18.56 2.32 21.58
C GLN A 132 17.36 2.10 20.64
N TYR A 133 17.41 2.59 19.39
CA TYR A 133 16.31 2.41 18.43
C TYR A 133 16.18 0.99 17.93
N LEU A 134 17.30 0.33 17.70
CA LEU A 134 17.32 -1.08 17.34
C LEU A 134 16.62 -1.91 18.43
N MET A 135 16.90 -1.62 19.70
CA MET A 135 16.23 -2.25 20.84
C MET A 135 14.72 -1.92 20.89
N TYR A 136 14.30 -0.67 20.64
CA TYR A 136 12.87 -0.32 20.53
C TYR A 136 12.15 -1.08 19.42
N ILE A 137 12.79 -1.26 18.25
CA ILE A 137 12.23 -2.04 17.14
C ILE A 137 12.13 -3.51 17.54
N PHE A 138 13.19 -4.11 18.06
CA PHE A 138 13.17 -5.52 18.47
C PHE A 138 12.17 -5.81 19.59
N TYR A 139 11.97 -4.90 20.55
CA TYR A 139 10.94 -5.03 21.59
C TYR A 139 9.51 -4.73 21.10
N SER A 140 9.34 -4.07 19.94
CA SER A 140 8.03 -3.76 19.34
C SER A 140 7.59 -4.73 18.25
N LEU A 141 8.41 -5.70 17.86
CA LEU A 141 8.02 -6.85 17.03
C LEU A 141 7.57 -8.02 17.91
N PRO A 142 6.26 -8.27 18.09
CA PRO A 142 5.75 -9.35 18.94
C PRO A 142 5.83 -10.69 18.22
N THR A 143 7.04 -11.13 17.86
CA THR A 143 7.26 -12.41 17.16
C THR A 143 7.00 -13.61 18.08
N SER A 144 7.13 -13.45 19.40
CA SER A 144 6.73 -14.46 20.39
C SER A 144 5.22 -14.64 20.50
N ASP A 145 4.45 -13.58 20.27
CA ASP A 145 3.04 -13.54 20.66
C ASP A 145 2.13 -14.18 19.61
N ALA A 146 2.57 -14.22 18.34
CA ALA A 146 1.89 -14.95 17.27
C ALA A 146 1.87 -16.47 17.51
N ALA A 147 2.86 -17.03 18.22
CA ALA A 147 2.90 -18.45 18.55
C ALA A 147 1.84 -18.83 19.60
N TYR A 148 1.57 -17.94 20.57
CA TYR A 148 0.51 -18.16 21.56
C TYR A 148 -0.88 -18.24 20.90
N LEU A 149 -1.16 -17.39 19.91
CA LEU A 149 -2.42 -17.43 19.15
C LEU A 149 -2.65 -18.77 18.45
N ILE A 150 -1.61 -19.33 17.81
CA ILE A 150 -1.70 -20.61 17.12
C ILE A 150 -1.86 -21.76 18.12
N LEU A 151 -1.14 -21.73 19.24
CA LEU A 151 -1.24 -22.74 20.30
C LEU A 151 -2.62 -22.76 20.95
N ILE A 152 -3.17 -21.58 21.31
CA ILE A 152 -4.52 -21.44 21.86
C ILE A 152 -5.55 -22.01 20.88
N ALA A 153 -5.45 -21.64 19.60
CA ALA A 153 -6.37 -22.11 18.58
C ALA A 153 -6.29 -23.62 18.31
N THR A 154 -5.09 -24.21 18.41
CA THR A 154 -4.87 -25.66 18.22
C THR A 154 -5.49 -26.47 19.36
N GLU A 155 -5.35 -26.01 20.59
CA GLU A 155 -5.95 -26.67 21.76
C GLU A 155 -7.48 -26.55 21.75
N ILE A 156 -8.04 -25.37 21.41
CA ILE A 156 -9.49 -25.19 21.25
C ILE A 156 -10.03 -26.05 20.13
N GLN A 157 -9.30 -26.19 19.02
CA GLN A 157 -9.68 -27.08 17.93
C GLN A 157 -9.72 -28.55 18.40
N THR A 158 -8.75 -28.96 19.20
CA THR A 158 -8.68 -30.32 19.74
C THR A 158 -9.82 -30.60 20.71
N LEU A 159 -10.17 -29.64 21.57
CA LEU A 159 -11.32 -29.72 22.47
C LEU A 159 -12.65 -29.75 21.69
N ALA A 160 -12.79 -28.95 20.64
CA ALA A 160 -14.00 -28.88 19.82
C ALA A 160 -14.30 -30.20 19.07
N ARG A 161 -13.25 -30.90 18.60
CA ARG A 161 -13.39 -32.22 17.95
C ARG A 161 -14.04 -33.27 18.86
N ARG A 162 -13.91 -33.16 20.19
CA ARG A 162 -14.56 -34.08 21.15
C ARG A 162 -16.08 -33.91 21.20
N PHE A 163 -16.59 -32.71 20.92
CA PHE A 163 -18.03 -32.43 20.85
C PHE A 163 -18.61 -32.64 19.44
N ASP A 164 -17.87 -33.34 18.56
CA ASP A 164 -18.22 -33.56 17.15
C ASP A 164 -18.30 -32.25 16.32
N VAL A 165 -17.64 -31.20 16.81
CA VAL A 165 -17.64 -29.86 16.21
C VAL A 165 -16.32 -29.66 15.45
N ASN A 166 -16.39 -29.76 14.12
CA ASN A 166 -15.21 -29.70 13.25
C ASN A 166 -14.94 -28.26 12.77
N ILE A 167 -14.31 -27.44 13.62
CA ILE A 167 -13.97 -26.04 13.29
C ILE A 167 -12.56 -25.97 12.69
N LYS A 168 -12.41 -25.24 11.58
CA LYS A 168 -11.07 -24.94 11.01
C LYS A 168 -10.32 -23.95 11.90
N ILE A 169 -9.04 -24.21 12.15
CA ILE A 169 -8.17 -23.39 13.02
C ILE A 169 -8.19 -21.89 12.66
N ILE A 170 -8.34 -21.54 11.38
CA ILE A 170 -8.39 -20.15 10.92
C ILE A 170 -9.59 -19.38 11.48
N TYR A 171 -10.74 -20.05 11.71
CA TYR A 171 -11.91 -19.41 12.29
C TYR A 171 -11.73 -19.17 13.79
N ILE A 172 -11.04 -20.08 14.48
CA ILE A 172 -10.72 -19.95 15.90
C ILE A 172 -9.75 -18.79 16.10
N VAL A 173 -8.66 -18.72 15.32
CA VAL A 173 -7.70 -17.60 15.34
C VAL A 173 -8.39 -16.26 15.05
N THR A 174 -9.32 -16.23 14.10
CA THR A 174 -10.06 -14.98 13.76
C THR A 174 -11.01 -14.58 14.89
N ALA A 175 -11.70 -15.55 15.52
CA ALA A 175 -12.64 -15.32 16.61
C ALA A 175 -11.95 -14.85 17.91
N GLU A 176 -10.73 -15.32 18.17
CA GLU A 176 -9.92 -14.94 19.34
C GLU A 176 -9.33 -13.53 19.26
N PHE A 177 -9.17 -12.98 18.05
CA PHE A 177 -8.57 -11.66 17.84
C PHE A 177 -9.39 -10.53 18.49
N ILE A 178 -10.72 -10.62 18.45
CA ILE A 178 -11.65 -9.63 19.01
C ILE A 178 -11.53 -9.54 20.55
N PRO A 179 -11.71 -10.63 21.32
CA PRO A 179 -11.58 -10.58 22.78
C PRO A 179 -10.16 -10.21 23.23
N LEU A 180 -9.11 -10.73 22.57
CA LEU A 180 -7.73 -10.38 22.92
C LEU A 180 -7.45 -8.89 22.76
N THR A 181 -7.95 -8.27 21.68
CA THR A 181 -7.83 -6.82 21.46
C THR A 181 -8.58 -6.03 22.54
N LEU A 182 -9.78 -6.49 22.95
CA LEU A 182 -10.58 -5.83 23.99
C LEU A 182 -9.91 -5.92 25.38
N PHE A 183 -9.33 -7.06 25.73
CA PHE A 183 -8.62 -7.23 27.01
C PHE A 183 -7.33 -6.40 27.09
N CYS A 184 -6.63 -6.20 25.97
CA CYS A 184 -5.44 -5.34 25.90
C CYS A 184 -5.73 -3.84 26.09
N LEU A 185 -6.99 -3.40 25.96
CA LEU A 185 -7.40 -1.99 26.11
C LEU A 185 -7.69 -1.58 27.57
N VAL A 186 -7.62 -2.50 28.55
CA VAL A 186 -8.01 -2.26 29.95
C VAL A 186 -6.82 -2.43 30.91
N PRO A 187 -6.07 -1.37 31.25
CA PRO A 187 -4.86 -1.45 32.07
C PRO A 187 -5.08 -1.99 33.49
N LYS A 188 -6.27 -1.80 34.07
CA LYS A 188 -6.57 -2.24 35.45
C LYS A 188 -6.77 -3.75 35.60
N ILE A 189 -6.91 -4.49 34.50
CA ILE A 189 -7.18 -5.94 34.55
C ILE A 189 -5.90 -6.76 34.81
N LEU A 190 -4.72 -6.16 34.60
CA LEU A 190 -3.42 -6.83 34.68
C LEU A 190 -3.05 -7.29 36.10
N GLU A 191 -3.41 -6.53 37.13
CA GLU A 191 -3.18 -6.89 38.54
C GLU A 191 -3.94 -8.18 38.94
N ILE A 192 -5.06 -8.47 38.27
CA ILE A 192 -5.86 -9.68 38.47
C ILE A 192 -5.33 -10.84 37.62
N LEU A 193 -4.85 -10.55 36.41
CA LEU A 193 -4.35 -11.55 35.47
C LEU A 193 -3.01 -12.18 35.90
N VAL A 194 -2.13 -11.42 36.58
CA VAL A 194 -0.84 -11.94 37.08
C VAL A 194 -1.01 -13.09 38.08
N PRO A 195 -1.78 -12.97 39.19
CA PRO A 195 -2.00 -14.08 40.11
C PRO A 195 -2.82 -15.20 39.46
N TYR A 196 -3.80 -14.88 38.60
CA TYR A 196 -4.55 -15.89 37.86
C TYR A 196 -3.64 -16.80 37.00
N SER A 197 -2.73 -16.21 36.21
CA SER A 197 -1.74 -16.94 35.41
C SER A 197 -0.79 -17.80 36.27
N SER A 198 -0.44 -17.35 37.48
CA SER A 198 0.36 -18.17 38.40
C SER A 198 -0.42 -19.42 38.84
N VAL A 199 -1.68 -19.23 39.23
CA VAL A 199 -2.53 -20.31 39.72
C VAL A 199 -2.79 -21.33 38.62
N THR A 200 -3.12 -20.89 37.40
CA THR A 200 -3.34 -21.79 36.25
C THR A 200 -2.09 -22.57 35.89
N ASN A 201 -0.92 -21.94 35.80
CA ASN A 201 0.34 -22.63 35.51
C ASN A 201 0.70 -23.69 36.57
N PHE A 202 0.48 -23.38 37.85
CA PHE A 202 0.74 -24.30 38.95
C PHE A 202 -0.19 -25.53 38.89
N PHE A 203 -1.47 -25.34 38.62
CA PHE A 203 -2.41 -26.45 38.45
C PHE A 203 -2.14 -27.26 37.18
N THR A 204 -1.84 -26.62 36.05
CA THR A 204 -1.43 -27.31 34.82
C THR A 204 -0.21 -28.19 35.09
N LEU A 205 0.78 -27.68 35.80
CA LEU A 205 1.98 -28.42 36.18
C LEU A 205 1.67 -29.64 37.05
N ILE A 206 0.95 -29.45 38.16
CA ILE A 206 0.62 -30.55 39.10
C ILE A 206 -0.22 -31.62 38.41
N LEU A 207 -1.22 -31.22 37.64
CA LEU A 207 -2.11 -32.16 36.95
C LEU A 207 -1.38 -32.88 35.81
N THR A 208 -0.46 -32.22 35.10
CA THR A 208 0.39 -32.85 34.08
C THR A 208 1.33 -33.86 34.73
N ILE A 209 2.04 -33.49 35.80
CA ILE A 209 2.90 -34.43 36.55
C ILE A 209 2.08 -35.58 37.15
N GLY A 210 0.89 -35.31 37.70
CA GLY A 210 0.00 -36.30 38.27
C GLY A 210 -0.54 -37.30 37.23
N THR A 211 -0.94 -36.82 36.06
CA THR A 211 -1.36 -37.68 34.93
C THR A 211 -0.20 -38.52 34.41
N ILE A 212 0.98 -37.93 34.24
CA ILE A 212 2.18 -38.64 33.80
C ILE A 212 2.59 -39.70 34.84
N THR A 213 2.57 -39.38 36.13
CA THR A 213 2.93 -40.34 37.19
C THR A 213 1.93 -41.49 37.24
N SER A 214 0.63 -41.21 37.03
CA SER A 214 -0.40 -42.25 36.93
C SER A 214 -0.23 -43.16 35.70
N SER A 215 0.17 -42.62 34.54
CA SER A 215 0.40 -43.38 33.33
C SER A 215 1.69 -44.19 33.36
N VAL A 216 2.71 -43.72 34.09
CA VAL A 216 3.95 -44.48 34.39
C VAL A 216 3.66 -45.67 35.29
N ILE A 217 2.84 -45.51 36.35
CA ILE A 217 2.47 -46.63 37.24
C ILE A 217 1.67 -47.71 36.49
N GLN A 218 0.95 -47.35 35.43
CA GLN A 218 0.14 -48.27 34.61
C GLN A 218 0.94 -48.99 33.52
N ARG A 219 2.07 -48.45 33.05
CA ARG A 219 2.92 -49.09 32.02
C ARG A 219 4.03 -49.93 32.66
N LYS A 220 4.08 -51.23 32.36
CA LYS A 220 5.07 -52.18 32.91
C LYS A 220 6.33 -52.39 32.03
N GLU A 221 6.42 -51.79 30.84
CA GLU A 221 7.51 -52.04 29.89
C GLU A 221 8.46 -50.84 29.75
N SER A 222 9.77 -51.09 29.74
CA SER A 222 10.81 -50.08 29.59
C SER A 222 11.03 -49.71 28.11
N VAL A 223 10.96 -48.42 27.77
CA VAL A 223 11.20 -47.90 26.42
C VAL A 223 12.71 -47.72 26.17
N PRO A 224 13.29 -48.19 25.04
CA PRO A 224 14.71 -48.02 24.75
C PRO A 224 15.05 -46.56 24.42
N LEU A 225 15.96 -45.95 25.19
CA LEU A 225 16.41 -44.56 25.02
C LEU A 225 17.69 -44.48 24.18
N LYS A 226 17.73 -43.54 23.23
CA LYS A 226 18.92 -43.28 22.42
C LYS A 226 19.91 -42.38 23.17
N PRO A 227 21.17 -42.78 23.39
CA PRO A 227 22.16 -41.92 24.04
C PRO A 227 22.54 -40.72 23.16
N PHE A 228 22.67 -40.94 21.85
CA PHE A 228 23.02 -39.93 20.85
C PHE A 228 22.00 -39.91 19.70
N GLY A 229 21.68 -38.72 19.22
CA GLY A 229 20.73 -38.47 18.12
C GLY A 229 21.35 -37.65 16.99
N ASN A 230 20.52 -36.87 16.29
CA ASN A 230 20.93 -36.13 15.09
C ASN A 230 21.76 -34.88 15.44
N VAL A 231 23.07 -34.92 15.18
CA VAL A 231 24.01 -33.81 15.43
C VAL A 231 23.68 -32.57 14.59
N TYR A 232 23.09 -32.74 13.40
CA TYR A 232 22.70 -31.60 12.55
C TYR A 232 21.52 -30.80 13.12
N ALA A 233 20.76 -31.38 14.06
CA ALA A 233 19.65 -30.69 14.75
C ALA A 233 20.11 -29.81 15.92
N ILE A 234 21.41 -29.83 16.28
CA ILE A 234 21.94 -29.06 17.42
C ILE A 234 21.66 -27.56 17.31
N PRO A 235 21.89 -26.86 16.17
CA PRO A 235 21.63 -25.42 16.08
C PRO A 235 20.15 -25.06 16.31
N GLU A 236 19.24 -25.86 15.75
CA GLU A 236 17.79 -25.69 15.92
C GLU A 236 17.38 -25.93 17.39
N CYS A 237 17.93 -26.97 18.02
CA CYS A 237 17.68 -27.29 19.41
C CYS A 237 18.22 -26.23 20.39
N ILE A 238 19.42 -25.67 20.12
CA ILE A 238 19.96 -24.55 20.89
C ILE A 238 19.03 -23.35 20.81
N ALA A 239 18.52 -23.01 19.61
CA ALA A 239 17.57 -21.91 19.45
C ALA A 239 16.27 -22.12 20.25
N ARG A 240 15.74 -23.35 20.25
CA ARG A 240 14.56 -23.73 21.07
C ARG A 240 14.84 -23.60 22.58
N CYS A 241 16.00 -24.04 23.05
CA CYS A 241 16.40 -23.88 24.46
C CYS A 241 16.53 -22.40 24.85
N VAL A 242 17.23 -21.59 24.04
CA VAL A 242 17.41 -20.16 24.32
C VAL A 242 16.05 -19.47 24.39
N LYS A 243 15.11 -19.79 23.47
CA LYS A 243 13.73 -19.29 23.52
C LYS A 243 13.00 -19.70 24.80
N ALA A 244 13.21 -20.92 25.28
CA ALA A 244 12.57 -21.43 26.51
C ALA A 244 13.07 -20.74 27.79
N TYR A 245 14.30 -20.23 27.80
CA TYR A 245 14.88 -19.55 28.97
C TYR A 245 14.61 -18.03 29.01
N VAL A 246 13.96 -17.44 27.99
CA VAL A 246 13.85 -15.97 27.86
C VAL A 246 13.10 -15.32 29.02
N ILE A 247 13.82 -14.59 29.88
CA ILE A 247 13.28 -13.77 30.99
C ILE A 247 13.77 -12.31 30.97
N THR A 248 14.53 -11.92 29.95
CA THR A 248 15.21 -10.61 29.86
C THR A 248 14.27 -9.41 30.00
N GLY A 249 13.02 -9.52 29.54
CA GLY A 249 12.02 -8.45 29.67
C GLY A 249 11.47 -8.24 31.09
N LEU A 250 11.61 -9.22 31.99
CA LEU A 250 11.09 -9.17 33.37
C LEU A 250 12.19 -8.98 34.42
N ILE A 251 13.43 -9.35 34.10
CA ILE A 251 14.50 -9.42 35.11
C ILE A 251 14.92 -8.05 35.66
N LEU A 252 14.95 -7.02 34.81
CA LEU A 252 15.29 -5.66 35.22
C LEU A 252 14.17 -4.97 36.00
N PRO A 253 12.88 -5.07 35.60
CA PRO A 253 11.76 -4.66 36.44
C PRO A 253 11.77 -5.34 37.82
N ILE A 254 11.99 -6.67 37.87
CA ILE A 254 12.05 -7.42 39.14
C ILE A 254 13.13 -6.83 40.05
N GLU A 255 14.34 -6.64 39.53
CA GLU A 255 15.44 -6.07 40.32
C GLU A 255 15.17 -4.63 40.77
N ASN A 256 14.54 -3.80 39.92
CA ASN A 256 14.19 -2.42 40.24
C ASN A 256 13.20 -2.31 41.42
N ASP A 257 12.36 -3.33 41.59
CA ASP A 257 11.35 -3.38 42.64
C ASP A 257 11.82 -4.16 43.89
N MET A 258 13.04 -4.70 43.92
CA MET A 258 13.55 -5.47 45.06
C MET A 258 13.94 -4.59 46.25
N LYS A 259 13.59 -5.03 47.48
CA LYS A 259 14.06 -4.37 48.72
C LYS A 259 15.58 -4.35 48.85
N ARG A 260 16.25 -5.39 48.35
CA ARG A 260 17.72 -5.54 48.39
C ARG A 260 18.25 -6.07 47.05
N PRO A 261 18.48 -5.20 46.06
CA PRO A 261 18.92 -5.59 44.72
C PRO A 261 20.26 -6.36 44.70
N GLN A 262 21.16 -6.09 45.65
CA GLN A 262 22.42 -6.85 45.90
C GLN A 262 22.21 -8.39 45.92
N LYS A 263 21.08 -8.84 46.47
CA LYS A 263 20.75 -10.27 46.60
C LYS A 263 20.20 -10.90 45.30
N MET A 264 20.12 -10.15 44.21
CA MET A 264 19.72 -10.68 42.91
C MET A 264 20.84 -11.55 42.33
N VAL A 265 22.09 -11.07 42.37
CA VAL A 265 23.25 -11.62 41.66
C VAL A 265 24.20 -12.42 42.57
N SER A 266 23.99 -12.41 43.90
CA SER A 266 24.83 -13.16 44.84
C SER A 266 24.89 -14.68 44.54
N LEU A 267 25.87 -15.42 45.09
CA LEU A 267 26.01 -16.86 44.85
C LEU A 267 24.72 -17.65 45.16
N PHE A 268 24.07 -17.35 46.29
CA PHE A 268 22.71 -17.84 46.65
C PHE A 268 21.62 -16.81 46.34
N GLY A 269 21.87 -15.98 45.33
CA GLY A 269 21.00 -14.90 44.91
C GLY A 269 19.78 -15.38 44.15
N SER A 270 18.82 -14.46 44.02
CA SER A 270 17.50 -14.74 43.45
C SER A 270 17.59 -15.24 42.01
N LEU A 271 18.53 -14.72 41.21
CA LEU A 271 18.78 -15.16 39.83
C LEU A 271 19.41 -16.55 39.77
N ASN A 272 20.43 -16.84 40.58
CA ASN A 272 21.13 -18.12 40.55
C ASN A 272 20.22 -19.26 41.05
N MET A 273 19.40 -18.99 42.07
CA MET A 273 18.37 -19.93 42.50
C MET A 273 17.33 -20.17 41.40
N ALA A 274 16.93 -19.12 40.67
CA ALA A 274 16.02 -19.26 39.53
C ALA A 274 16.64 -20.05 38.37
N ALA A 275 17.90 -19.79 38.03
CA ALA A 275 18.65 -20.50 37.00
C ALA A 275 18.77 -21.98 37.32
N PHE A 276 19.23 -22.31 38.54
CA PHE A 276 19.38 -23.69 38.99
C PHE A 276 18.05 -24.43 38.97
N THR A 277 16.99 -23.80 39.50
CA THR A 277 15.65 -24.41 39.56
C THR A 277 15.09 -24.64 38.15
N THR A 278 15.21 -23.65 37.25
CA THR A 278 14.65 -23.73 35.88
C THR A 278 15.40 -24.76 35.03
N ILE A 279 16.73 -24.76 35.07
CA ILE A 279 17.55 -25.73 34.31
C ILE A 279 17.30 -27.15 34.82
N THR A 280 17.32 -27.34 36.14
CA THR A 280 17.04 -28.65 36.76
C THR A 280 15.63 -29.12 36.42
N PHE A 281 14.65 -28.21 36.43
CA PHE A 281 13.28 -28.52 36.08
C PHE A 281 13.14 -28.92 34.60
N TYR A 282 13.69 -28.17 33.65
CA TYR A 282 13.66 -28.49 32.22
C TYR A 282 14.36 -29.81 31.89
N TYR A 283 15.53 -30.04 32.51
CA TYR A 283 16.24 -31.30 32.40
C TYR A 283 15.40 -32.48 32.92
N SER A 284 14.90 -32.37 34.16
CA SER A 284 14.15 -33.44 34.82
C SER A 284 12.87 -33.75 34.05
N PHE A 285 12.12 -32.70 33.67
CA PHE A 285 10.88 -32.84 32.92
C PHE A 285 11.11 -33.43 31.52
N GLY A 286 12.14 -32.95 30.81
CA GLY A 286 12.54 -33.45 29.50
C GLY A 286 12.90 -34.93 29.51
N ILE A 287 13.72 -35.36 30.47
CA ILE A 287 14.18 -36.75 30.56
C ILE A 287 13.09 -37.68 31.07
N ILE A 288 12.34 -37.31 32.11
CA ILE A 288 11.26 -38.16 32.64
C ILE A 288 10.25 -38.46 31.54
N LEU A 289 9.85 -37.46 30.77
CA LEU A 289 8.88 -37.65 29.70
C LEU A 289 9.45 -38.35 28.47
N TYR A 290 10.70 -38.09 28.11
CA TYR A 290 11.35 -38.85 27.06
C TYR A 290 11.56 -40.32 27.46
N ALA A 291 11.84 -40.60 28.73
CA ALA A 291 11.88 -41.96 29.28
C ALA A 291 10.53 -42.67 29.20
N ASN A 292 9.42 -41.93 29.30
CA ASN A 292 8.07 -42.48 29.29
C ASN A 292 7.51 -42.73 27.88
N TYR A 293 7.78 -41.81 26.94
CA TYR A 293 7.22 -41.83 25.59
C TYR A 293 8.23 -42.23 24.50
N GLY A 294 9.53 -42.17 24.77
CA GLY A 294 10.59 -42.49 23.81
C GLY A 294 10.44 -41.76 22.47
N ASP A 295 10.43 -42.51 21.38
CA ASP A 295 10.26 -41.96 20.03
C ASP A 295 8.83 -41.45 19.74
N ASP A 296 7.84 -41.74 20.59
CA ASP A 296 6.45 -41.30 20.41
C ASP A 296 6.20 -39.85 20.88
N VAL A 297 7.19 -39.21 21.49
CA VAL A 297 7.09 -37.80 21.93
C VAL A 297 6.72 -36.89 20.75
N GLN A 298 5.62 -36.17 20.91
CA GLN A 298 5.14 -35.13 19.99
C GLN A 298 5.80 -33.77 20.31
N GLU A 299 5.68 -32.80 19.40
CA GLU A 299 6.25 -31.46 19.60
C GLU A 299 5.63 -30.72 20.79
N ASN A 300 4.34 -30.94 21.05
CA ASN A 300 3.67 -30.57 22.29
C ASN A 300 3.34 -31.84 23.09
N VAL A 301 3.96 -32.01 24.26
CA VAL A 301 3.77 -33.23 25.06
C VAL A 301 2.32 -33.44 25.53
N LEU A 302 1.48 -32.40 25.56
CA LEU A 302 0.06 -32.55 25.90
C LEU A 302 -0.71 -33.36 24.86
N ASP A 303 -0.21 -33.46 23.63
CA ASP A 303 -0.78 -34.32 22.58
C ASP A 303 -0.48 -35.80 22.83
N ASN A 304 0.46 -36.12 23.71
CA ASN A 304 0.74 -37.48 24.15
C ASN A 304 -0.20 -37.97 25.27
N LEU A 305 -1.08 -37.11 25.79
CA LEU A 305 -2.08 -37.50 26.80
C LEU A 305 -3.27 -38.22 26.14
N PRO A 306 -3.87 -39.24 26.79
CA PRO A 306 -5.02 -39.96 26.24
C PRO A 306 -6.22 -39.05 26.04
N ALA A 307 -6.88 -39.16 24.89
CA ALA A 307 -8.00 -38.31 24.49
C ALA A 307 -9.29 -38.55 25.29
N ASP A 308 -9.45 -39.73 25.91
CA ASP A 308 -10.72 -40.14 26.50
C ASP A 308 -10.91 -39.71 27.97
N ASN A 309 -9.87 -39.16 28.61
CA ASN A 309 -9.88 -38.85 30.05
C ASN A 309 -10.30 -37.39 30.32
N TYR A 310 -11.32 -37.17 31.18
CA TYR A 310 -11.73 -35.83 31.62
C TYR A 310 -10.59 -35.03 32.30
N LEU A 311 -9.64 -35.74 32.91
CA LEU A 311 -8.46 -35.13 33.52
C LEU A 311 -7.53 -34.52 32.45
N SER A 312 -7.45 -35.14 31.27
CA SER A 312 -6.66 -34.66 30.12
C SER A 312 -7.23 -33.35 29.57
N ASP A 313 -8.55 -33.29 29.41
CA ASP A 313 -9.25 -32.08 28.95
C ASP A 313 -9.14 -30.94 29.96
N GLY A 314 -9.24 -31.25 31.26
CA GLY A 314 -9.02 -30.27 32.32
C GLY A 314 -7.61 -29.65 32.24
N ILE A 315 -6.59 -30.46 31.97
CA ILE A 315 -5.20 -29.99 31.79
C ILE A 315 -5.08 -29.11 30.54
N LYS A 316 -5.65 -29.54 29.40
CA LYS A 316 -5.61 -28.76 28.16
C LYS A 316 -6.34 -27.43 28.31
N LEU A 317 -7.51 -27.40 28.95
CA LEU A 317 -8.26 -26.17 29.19
C LEU A 317 -7.51 -25.22 30.14
N LEU A 318 -6.93 -25.74 31.23
CA LEU A 318 -6.09 -24.93 32.13
C LEU A 318 -4.86 -24.39 31.40
N TYR A 319 -4.22 -25.19 30.55
CA TYR A 319 -3.10 -24.79 29.71
C TYR A 319 -3.49 -23.68 28.72
N THR A 320 -4.57 -23.84 27.95
CA THR A 320 -5.11 -22.84 27.03
C THR A 320 -5.43 -21.53 27.76
N SER A 321 -6.08 -21.62 28.93
CA SER A 321 -6.41 -20.44 29.74
C SER A 321 -5.14 -19.71 30.22
N SER A 322 -4.08 -20.45 30.54
CA SER A 322 -2.81 -19.89 30.96
C SER A 322 -2.08 -19.20 29.81
N LEU A 323 -2.08 -19.80 28.61
CA LEU A 323 -1.51 -19.20 27.39
C LEU A 323 -2.23 -17.89 27.03
N PHE A 324 -3.57 -17.87 27.12
CA PHE A 324 -4.39 -16.69 26.84
C PHE A 324 -4.02 -15.51 27.76
N VAL A 325 -3.87 -15.78 29.06
CA VAL A 325 -3.49 -14.74 30.02
C VAL A 325 -2.02 -14.33 29.88
N THR A 326 -1.14 -15.29 29.59
CA THR A 326 0.30 -15.03 29.38
C THR A 326 0.52 -14.17 28.14
N TYR A 327 -0.27 -14.35 27.07
CA TYR A 327 -0.26 -13.47 25.90
C TYR A 327 -0.57 -12.02 26.27
N ILE A 328 -1.62 -11.78 27.05
CA ILE A 328 -2.00 -10.42 27.49
C ILE A 328 -0.89 -9.78 28.35
N LEU A 329 -0.27 -10.57 29.24
CA LEU A 329 0.83 -10.12 30.09
C LEU A 329 2.11 -9.81 29.30
N ALA A 330 2.47 -10.65 28.33
CA ALA A 330 3.63 -10.45 27.47
C ALA A 330 3.45 -9.22 26.57
N PHE A 331 2.28 -9.08 25.95
CA PHE A 331 1.92 -7.92 25.14
C PHE A 331 1.97 -6.63 25.97
N TYR A 332 1.45 -6.64 27.20
CA TYR A 332 1.51 -5.48 28.07
C TYR A 332 2.95 -5.11 28.48
N GLY A 333 3.82 -6.08 28.75
CA GLY A 333 5.23 -5.80 29.05
C GLY A 333 5.94 -5.09 27.89
N CYS A 334 5.73 -5.58 26.67
CA CYS A 334 6.24 -4.95 25.45
C CYS A 334 5.62 -3.55 25.25
N PHE A 335 4.29 -3.44 25.38
CA PHE A 335 3.58 -2.18 25.27
C PHE A 335 4.04 -1.17 26.31
N ASN A 336 4.20 -1.57 27.58
CA ASN A 336 4.61 -0.69 28.66
C ASN A 336 6.07 -0.23 28.49
N ASN A 337 6.98 -1.09 28.05
CA ASN A 337 8.36 -0.69 27.75
C ASN A 337 8.46 0.30 26.58
N VAL A 338 7.54 0.20 25.60
CA VAL A 338 7.42 1.18 24.50
C VAL A 338 6.69 2.44 24.96
N TRP A 339 5.67 2.29 25.80
CA TRP A 339 4.80 3.37 26.28
C TRP A 339 5.50 4.23 27.33
N SER A 340 6.28 3.64 28.23
CA SER A 340 6.99 4.33 29.32
C SER A 340 8.14 5.23 28.85
N GLY A 341 8.52 5.15 27.58
CA GLY A 341 9.49 6.04 26.95
C GLY A 341 8.84 7.35 26.43
N PRO A 342 9.29 7.89 25.28
CA PRO A 342 8.91 9.23 24.80
C PRO A 342 7.40 9.40 24.54
N PHE A 343 6.64 8.31 24.40
CA PHE A 343 5.19 8.36 24.20
C PHE A 343 4.42 8.84 25.44
N LYS A 344 4.81 8.45 26.65
CA LYS A 344 4.13 8.90 27.89
C LYS A 344 4.31 10.40 28.14
N GLU A 345 5.49 10.95 27.86
CA GLU A 345 5.76 12.39 28.00
C GLU A 345 5.01 13.24 26.98
N VAL A 346 4.86 12.71 25.76
CA VAL A 346 4.08 13.34 24.68
C VAL A 346 2.58 13.38 25.00
N PHE A 347 2.02 12.31 25.59
CA PHE A 347 0.60 12.24 25.91
C PHE A 347 0.22 12.82 27.30
N ALA A 348 1.15 12.92 28.26
CA ALA A 348 0.87 13.45 29.60
C ALA A 348 0.86 14.99 29.70
N GLY A 349 1.14 15.71 28.60
CA GLY A 349 0.95 17.17 28.50
C GLY A 349 1.83 18.02 29.43
N LYS A 350 2.79 17.44 30.15
CA LYS A 350 3.66 18.16 31.10
C LYS A 350 4.78 18.97 30.44
N LYS A 351 4.96 18.87 29.12
CA LYS A 351 5.74 19.80 28.30
C LYS A 351 4.99 20.10 27.01
N ASN A 352 4.85 21.40 26.71
CA ASN A 352 4.28 21.87 25.44
C ASN A 352 5.21 21.48 24.28
N TYR A 353 4.97 20.30 23.72
CA TYR A 353 5.54 19.90 22.45
C TYR A 353 4.49 20.17 21.36
N THR A 354 4.76 21.16 20.51
CA THR A 354 4.04 21.38 19.24
C THR A 354 4.11 20.11 18.37
N HIS A 355 3.20 19.95 17.40
CA HIS A 355 3.18 18.79 16.48
C HIS A 355 4.55 18.52 15.80
N ASP A 356 5.35 19.57 15.62
CA ASP A 356 6.73 19.47 15.15
C ASP A 356 7.65 18.79 16.15
N ASN A 357 7.43 18.91 17.47
CA ASN A 357 8.25 18.30 18.51
C ASN A 357 7.99 16.82 18.76
N ILE A 358 6.84 16.25 18.39
CA ILE A 358 6.65 14.79 18.42
C ILE A 358 7.41 14.15 17.25
N ILE A 359 7.42 14.84 16.10
CA ILE A 359 8.21 14.48 14.91
C ILE A 359 9.71 14.80 15.15
N VAL A 360 10.04 15.87 15.89
CA VAL A 360 11.40 16.28 16.26
C VAL A 360 11.92 15.52 17.47
N ILE A 361 11.11 14.81 18.27
CA ILE A 361 11.62 13.76 19.18
C ILE A 361 11.95 12.49 18.39
N ALA A 362 11.27 12.23 17.26
CA ALA A 362 11.68 11.22 16.27
C ALA A 362 12.85 11.69 15.38
N PHE A 363 13.23 12.98 15.40
CA PHE A 363 14.27 13.58 14.55
C PHE A 363 15.50 14.14 15.30
N ARG A 364 15.41 14.50 16.59
CA ARG A 364 16.53 14.93 17.48
C ARG A 364 17.46 13.79 17.88
N ILE A 365 17.11 12.59 17.42
CA ILE A 365 17.82 11.33 17.48
C ILE A 365 19.16 11.38 16.71
N SER A 366 19.30 12.33 15.78
CA SER A 366 20.47 12.48 14.92
C SER A 366 21.45 13.52 15.44
N PHE A 367 22.32 13.10 16.35
CA PHE A 367 23.59 13.76 16.69
C PHE A 367 23.55 14.85 17.78
N ALA A 368 24.18 14.54 18.91
CA ALA A 368 24.73 15.52 19.84
C ALA A 368 26.26 15.66 19.62
N LYS A 369 26.69 16.91 19.46
CA LYS A 369 28.06 17.52 19.47
C LYS A 369 29.03 16.87 20.49
N MET A 370 30.37 16.90 20.46
CA MET A 370 31.53 17.61 19.85
C MET A 370 32.80 16.76 20.25
N PRO A 371 34.12 17.05 20.02
CA PRO A 371 34.79 18.29 19.61
C PRO A 371 35.86 18.16 18.48
N ASN A 372 36.36 19.34 18.12
CA ASN A 372 37.38 19.73 17.14
C ASN A 372 38.61 18.82 16.95
N SER A 373 38.99 18.64 15.68
CA SER A 373 40.39 18.67 15.24
C SER A 373 40.47 19.14 13.78
N GLU A 374 40.19 20.43 13.56
CA GLU A 374 40.84 21.13 12.46
C GLU A 374 42.33 21.19 12.78
N ASN A 375 43.09 20.37 12.09
CA ASN A 375 44.41 20.70 11.56
C ASN A 375 44.89 19.47 10.81
N ILE A 376 45.55 19.71 9.69
CA ILE A 376 46.32 18.76 8.86
C ILE A 376 45.62 18.43 7.52
N ILE A 377 46.04 19.22 6.51
CA ILE A 377 46.13 18.93 5.07
C ILE A 377 45.08 19.61 4.18
N SER A 378 45.16 20.93 4.17
CA SER A 378 45.26 21.66 2.91
C SER A 378 46.62 21.33 2.24
N ARG A 379 46.65 20.52 1.17
CA ARG A 379 47.62 20.65 0.06
C ARG A 379 47.39 19.62 -1.07
N LYS A 380 47.14 20.18 -2.26
CA LYS A 380 47.45 19.71 -3.62
C LYS A 380 46.80 18.40 -4.10
N ILE A 381 46.05 18.48 -5.21
CA ILE A 381 46.47 18.03 -6.55
C ILE A 381 45.38 18.44 -7.56
N LYS A 382 45.78 19.19 -8.60
CA LYS A 382 45.01 19.41 -9.84
C LYS A 382 45.32 18.26 -10.82
N PRO A 383 44.34 17.74 -11.56
CA PRO A 383 44.57 17.24 -12.91
C PRO A 383 43.99 18.18 -13.97
N SER A 384 44.76 18.30 -15.04
CA SER A 384 44.62 19.07 -16.27
C SER A 384 43.47 18.62 -17.19
N GLY A 385 43.01 19.55 -18.05
CA GLY A 385 41.86 19.44 -19.00
C GLY A 385 41.96 18.34 -20.05
N GLU A 386 40.98 18.09 -20.93
CA GLU A 386 39.86 18.87 -21.52
C GLU A 386 38.66 17.90 -21.71
N ASP A 387 37.37 18.28 -21.69
CA ASP A 387 36.68 19.20 -22.60
C ASP A 387 35.65 20.07 -21.86
N GLN A 388 35.85 21.39 -21.98
CA GLN A 388 34.88 22.40 -21.58
C GLN A 388 33.89 22.64 -22.73
N MET A 389 32.63 22.29 -22.52
CA MET A 389 31.51 23.03 -23.13
C MET A 389 30.74 23.76 -22.03
N LYS A 390 31.09 25.06 -21.88
CA LYS A 390 30.38 26.15 -21.19
C LYS A 390 30.02 25.92 -19.71
N THR A 391 31.00 26.11 -18.83
CA THR A 391 30.82 26.34 -17.39
C THR A 391 30.99 27.80 -16.98
N SER A 392 30.78 28.76 -17.89
CA SER A 392 30.95 30.21 -17.63
C SER A 392 29.67 31.04 -17.71
N GLN A 393 28.49 30.42 -17.58
CA GLN A 393 27.22 31.12 -17.32
C GLN A 393 26.30 30.24 -16.49
N PHE A 394 26.53 30.15 -15.18
CA PHE A 394 25.51 29.65 -14.24
C PHE A 394 25.40 30.61 -13.05
N ASP A 395 24.87 31.80 -13.30
CA ASP A 395 24.33 32.71 -12.28
C ASP A 395 22.86 32.37 -11.92
N LYS A 396 22.44 31.11 -12.08
CA LYS A 396 21.16 30.59 -11.58
C LYS A 396 21.35 29.17 -11.05
N LYS A 397 20.67 28.83 -9.94
CA LYS A 397 20.62 27.50 -9.30
C LYS A 397 20.58 26.38 -10.36
N PHE A 398 21.65 25.59 -10.49
CA PHE A 398 21.69 24.40 -11.34
C PHE A 398 20.74 23.32 -10.81
N ASP A 399 19.72 22.97 -11.59
CA ASP A 399 18.83 21.85 -11.33
C ASP A 399 18.99 20.80 -12.45
N PRO A 400 19.44 19.56 -12.14
CA PRO A 400 19.53 18.49 -13.12
C PRO A 400 18.22 18.23 -13.88
N TYR A 401 17.06 18.51 -13.27
CA TYR A 401 15.76 18.32 -13.91
C TYR A 401 15.43 19.34 -15.01
N ASP A 402 16.17 20.45 -15.09
CA ASP A 402 15.97 21.48 -16.12
C ASP A 402 16.58 21.06 -17.47
N PHE A 403 17.43 20.02 -17.49
CA PHE A 403 18.15 19.55 -18.67
C PHE A 403 17.52 18.30 -19.31
N GLY A 404 16.20 18.31 -19.51
CA GLY A 404 15.52 17.28 -20.30
C GLY A 404 15.89 17.33 -21.79
N MET A 405 15.83 16.19 -22.50
CA MET A 405 16.00 16.20 -23.97
C MET A 405 14.74 16.76 -24.64
N GLU A 406 14.90 17.75 -25.53
CA GLU A 406 13.78 18.35 -26.29
C GLU A 406 13.03 17.33 -27.15
N ASP A 407 13.77 16.40 -27.78
CA ASP A 407 13.26 15.26 -28.55
C ASP A 407 13.03 14.00 -27.69
N GLY A 408 13.04 14.16 -26.36
CA GLY A 408 12.94 13.05 -25.41
C GLY A 408 11.55 12.44 -25.26
N TYR A 409 11.45 11.40 -24.43
CA TYR A 409 10.19 10.74 -24.11
C TYR A 409 9.30 11.60 -23.20
N GLY A 410 7.99 11.64 -23.50
CA GLY A 410 6.97 12.14 -22.56
C GLY A 410 6.65 11.11 -21.46
N LEU A 411 5.76 11.44 -20.51
CA LEU A 411 5.35 10.54 -19.41
C LEU A 411 4.93 9.16 -19.94
N TRP A 412 4.01 9.12 -20.90
CA TRP A 412 3.52 7.88 -21.50
C TRP A 412 4.58 7.16 -22.34
N GLY A 413 5.46 7.91 -23.00
CA GLY A 413 6.62 7.34 -23.70
C GLY A 413 7.54 6.60 -22.72
N ALA A 414 7.80 7.20 -21.55
CA ALA A 414 8.59 6.58 -20.50
C ALA A 414 7.88 5.36 -19.89
N VAL A 415 6.55 5.41 -19.68
CA VAL A 415 5.77 4.22 -19.24
C VAL A 415 5.91 3.08 -20.24
N VAL A 416 5.74 3.35 -21.53
CA VAL A 416 5.89 2.33 -22.60
C VAL A 416 7.31 1.78 -22.64
N HIS A 417 8.33 2.61 -22.43
CA HIS A 417 9.72 2.17 -22.35
C HIS A 417 9.99 1.30 -21.11
N ILE A 418 9.49 1.66 -19.92
CA ILE A 418 9.67 0.86 -18.70
C ILE A 418 8.91 -0.47 -18.81
N VAL A 419 7.68 -0.44 -19.34
CA VAL A 419 6.89 -1.66 -19.62
C VAL A 419 7.65 -2.55 -20.59
N ARG A 420 8.18 -2.00 -21.69
CA ARG A 420 9.04 -2.70 -22.64
C ARG A 420 10.28 -3.33 -21.99
N LEU A 421 10.93 -2.60 -21.09
CA LEU A 421 12.15 -3.08 -20.42
C LEU A 421 11.85 -4.22 -19.43
N THR A 422 10.62 -4.32 -18.94
CA THR A 422 10.20 -5.34 -17.97
C THR A 422 9.47 -6.52 -18.64
N PHE A 423 8.90 -6.31 -19.83
CA PHE A 423 8.32 -7.38 -20.66
C PHE A 423 9.41 -8.21 -21.35
N GLY A 424 9.65 -9.42 -20.86
CA GLY A 424 10.66 -10.32 -21.39
C GLY A 424 10.44 -11.79 -20.98
N ALA A 425 11.50 -12.58 -21.03
CA ALA A 425 11.48 -14.03 -20.76
C ALA A 425 10.90 -14.43 -19.39
N GLY A 426 10.98 -13.55 -18.37
CA GLY A 426 10.50 -13.84 -17.02
C GLY A 426 8.99 -14.12 -16.92
N ILE A 427 8.19 -13.56 -17.85
CA ILE A 427 6.73 -13.77 -17.83
C ILE A 427 6.34 -15.23 -18.06
N LEU A 428 7.12 -15.99 -18.85
CA LEU A 428 6.80 -17.37 -19.21
C LEU A 428 6.93 -18.36 -18.05
N LEU A 429 7.73 -18.01 -17.03
CA LEU A 429 7.93 -18.85 -15.85
C LEU A 429 6.96 -18.54 -14.73
N LEU A 430 6.24 -17.41 -14.78
CA LEU A 430 5.31 -17.05 -13.72
C LEU A 430 4.29 -18.16 -13.43
N PRO A 431 3.72 -18.88 -14.42
CA PRO A 431 2.83 -20.00 -14.14
C PRO A 431 3.54 -21.16 -13.42
N ASN A 432 4.80 -21.44 -13.79
CA ASN A 432 5.60 -22.47 -13.13
C ASN A 432 5.94 -22.09 -11.67
N THR A 433 6.16 -20.80 -11.38
CA THR A 433 6.31 -20.34 -9.99
C THR A 433 5.01 -20.49 -9.18
N MET A 434 3.85 -20.26 -9.80
CA MET A 434 2.56 -20.50 -9.14
C MET A 434 2.34 -22.00 -8.87
N LYS A 435 2.86 -22.87 -9.73
CA LYS A 435 2.89 -24.33 -9.52
C LYS A 435 3.77 -24.72 -8.33
N THR A 436 4.93 -24.10 -8.13
CA THR A 436 5.87 -24.49 -7.06
C THR A 436 5.46 -24.00 -5.68
N VAL A 437 5.13 -22.71 -5.53
CA VAL A 437 4.78 -22.12 -4.22
C VAL A 437 3.28 -22.06 -3.94
N GLY A 438 2.45 -22.42 -4.93
CA GLY A 438 0.99 -22.31 -4.87
C GLY A 438 0.50 -20.92 -5.27
N TYR A 439 -0.71 -20.83 -5.82
CA TYR A 439 -1.20 -19.58 -6.39
C TYR A 439 -1.45 -18.48 -5.35
N VAL A 440 -1.71 -18.82 -4.07
CA VAL A 440 -1.90 -17.82 -2.99
C VAL A 440 -0.56 -17.25 -2.56
N ASN A 441 0.42 -18.11 -2.25
CA ASN A 441 1.75 -17.63 -1.85
C ASN A 441 2.44 -16.91 -3.00
N GLY A 442 2.33 -17.44 -4.23
CA GLY A 442 2.91 -16.83 -5.42
C GLY A 442 2.34 -15.43 -5.70
N THR A 443 1.03 -15.22 -5.55
CA THR A 443 0.43 -13.89 -5.77
C THR A 443 0.80 -12.87 -4.68
N ILE A 444 0.82 -13.28 -3.41
CA ILE A 444 1.26 -12.43 -2.29
C ILE A 444 2.74 -12.06 -2.49
N LEU A 445 3.59 -13.06 -2.78
CA LEU A 445 5.01 -12.88 -2.97
C LEU A 445 5.33 -12.00 -4.18
N LEU A 446 4.64 -12.18 -5.31
CA LEU A 446 4.80 -11.36 -6.51
C LEU A 446 4.41 -9.88 -6.26
N SER A 447 3.42 -9.64 -5.41
CA SER A 447 2.99 -8.29 -5.00
C SER A 447 3.98 -7.62 -4.06
N LEU A 448 4.48 -8.36 -3.05
CA LEU A 448 5.49 -7.86 -2.11
C LEU A 448 6.81 -7.54 -2.81
N VAL A 449 7.23 -8.41 -3.74
CA VAL A 449 8.42 -8.19 -4.57
C VAL A 449 8.30 -6.94 -5.42
N SER A 450 7.13 -6.69 -6.02
CA SER A 450 6.89 -5.46 -6.79
C SER A 450 7.04 -4.20 -5.95
N ILE A 451 6.38 -4.16 -4.77
CA ILE A 451 6.47 -3.01 -3.86
C ILE A 451 7.92 -2.77 -3.43
N PHE A 452 8.61 -3.84 -3.03
CA PHE A 452 10.00 -3.79 -2.62
C PHE A 452 10.92 -3.28 -3.75
N TYR A 453 10.79 -3.85 -4.94
CA TYR A 453 11.63 -3.50 -6.08
C TYR A 453 11.45 -2.04 -6.51
N TYR A 454 10.20 -1.59 -6.71
CA TYR A 454 9.93 -0.22 -7.15
C TYR A 454 10.21 0.83 -6.07
N HIS A 455 10.08 0.50 -4.78
CA HIS A 455 10.52 1.38 -3.70
C HIS A 455 12.03 1.66 -3.80
N ASN A 456 12.84 0.63 -4.05
CA ASN A 456 14.28 0.79 -4.27
C ASN A 456 14.57 1.64 -5.52
N MET A 457 13.81 1.50 -6.61
CA MET A 457 13.98 2.36 -7.79
C MET A 457 13.73 3.86 -7.50
N HIS A 458 12.80 4.20 -6.60
CA HIS A 458 12.59 5.59 -6.16
C HIS A 458 13.76 6.14 -5.37
N ILE A 459 14.32 5.34 -4.45
CA ILE A 459 15.52 5.72 -3.70
C ILE A 459 16.66 5.98 -4.68
N LEU A 460 16.86 5.11 -5.67
CA LEU A 460 17.90 5.27 -6.69
C LEU A 460 17.75 6.58 -7.48
N ILE A 461 16.55 6.89 -7.97
CA ILE A 461 16.30 8.12 -8.75
C ILE A 461 16.51 9.38 -7.91
N SER A 462 16.11 9.35 -6.63
CA SER A 462 16.32 10.46 -5.68
C SER A 462 17.81 10.66 -5.39
N HIS A 463 18.53 9.55 -5.22
CA HIS A 463 19.95 9.55 -4.92
C HIS A 463 20.77 10.07 -6.11
N GLU A 464 20.47 9.61 -7.32
CA GLU A 464 21.08 10.11 -8.57
C GLU A 464 20.87 11.61 -8.73
N TYR A 465 19.65 12.10 -8.49
CA TYR A 465 19.32 13.53 -8.62
C TYR A 465 20.21 14.39 -7.71
N ARG A 466 20.39 13.96 -6.46
CA ARG A 466 21.21 14.69 -5.49
C ARG A 466 22.68 14.70 -5.88
N LEU A 467 23.20 13.59 -6.42
CA LEU A 467 24.58 13.51 -6.91
C LEU A 467 24.80 14.38 -8.15
N CYS A 468 23.88 14.37 -9.11
CA CYS A 468 23.94 15.23 -10.28
C CYS A 468 23.98 16.71 -9.89
N LYS A 469 23.14 17.10 -8.93
CA LYS A 469 23.14 18.46 -8.38
C LYS A 469 24.44 18.81 -7.65
N LEU A 470 24.98 17.87 -6.90
CA LEU A 470 26.20 18.08 -6.11
C LEU A 470 27.45 18.18 -6.99
N PHE A 471 27.57 17.31 -7.99
CA PHE A 471 28.71 17.29 -8.91
C PHE A 471 28.53 18.19 -10.13
N GLN A 472 27.41 18.93 -10.22
CA GLN A 472 27.09 19.83 -11.34
C GLN A 472 27.15 19.12 -12.70
N VAL A 473 26.66 17.88 -12.74
CA VAL A 473 26.60 17.06 -13.96
C VAL A 473 25.15 16.82 -14.35
N LYS A 474 24.88 16.78 -15.66
CA LYS A 474 23.52 16.61 -16.19
C LYS A 474 22.97 15.19 -15.97
N GLN A 475 23.85 14.19 -16.02
CA GLN A 475 23.48 12.77 -15.95
C GLN A 475 24.65 11.93 -15.41
N ILE A 476 24.34 10.84 -14.71
CA ILE A 476 25.31 9.86 -14.21
C ILE A 476 24.80 8.43 -14.48
N THR A 477 25.68 7.49 -14.81
CA THR A 477 25.37 6.06 -14.97
C THR A 477 25.36 5.34 -13.61
N TYR A 478 24.73 4.17 -13.51
CA TYR A 478 24.61 3.45 -12.22
C TYR A 478 25.98 3.10 -11.59
N SER A 479 26.95 2.61 -12.37
CA SER A 479 28.30 2.29 -11.88
C SER A 479 29.07 3.52 -11.39
N SER A 480 28.97 4.64 -12.12
CA SER A 480 29.56 5.92 -11.72
C SER A 480 28.84 6.57 -10.55
N LEU A 481 27.53 6.33 -10.39
CA LEU A 481 26.74 6.79 -9.25
C LEU A 481 27.29 6.20 -7.95
N VAL A 482 27.58 4.89 -7.95
CA VAL A 482 28.22 4.22 -6.80
C VAL A 482 29.58 4.84 -6.51
N ASP A 483 30.48 4.93 -7.49
CA ASP A 483 31.83 5.47 -7.28
C ASP A 483 31.80 6.91 -6.73
N LYS A 484 30.99 7.79 -7.32
CA LYS A 484 30.81 9.18 -6.89
C LYS A 484 30.15 9.34 -5.51
N THR A 485 29.41 8.33 -5.06
CA THR A 485 28.84 8.31 -3.71
C THR A 485 29.93 8.17 -2.65
N PHE A 486 30.96 7.38 -2.96
CA PHE A 486 32.06 7.05 -2.05
C PHE A 486 33.32 7.91 -2.24
N GLU A 487 33.45 8.62 -3.37
CA GLU A 487 34.65 9.41 -3.73
C GLU A 487 35.12 10.40 -2.64
N LYS A 488 34.19 10.93 -1.83
CA LYS A 488 34.47 11.81 -0.67
C LYS A 488 33.98 11.24 0.66
N ALA A 489 33.73 9.93 0.75
CA ALA A 489 33.36 9.27 2.00
C ALA A 489 34.58 9.13 2.94
N PRO A 490 34.40 9.13 4.26
CA PRO A 490 35.50 9.00 5.21
C PRO A 490 36.21 7.64 5.08
N PHE A 491 37.53 7.60 5.31
CA PHE A 491 38.29 6.34 5.30
C PHE A 491 37.77 5.39 6.39
N PRO A 492 37.56 4.09 6.09
CA PRO A 492 37.96 3.37 4.87
C PRO A 492 36.92 3.31 3.74
N LEU A 493 35.72 3.89 3.90
CA LEU A 493 34.61 3.76 2.95
C LEU A 493 34.92 4.25 1.52
N ASN A 494 35.84 5.21 1.35
CA ASN A 494 36.25 5.70 0.04
C ASN A 494 36.79 4.58 -0.88
N ASN A 495 37.60 3.66 -0.34
CA ASN A 495 38.18 2.57 -1.12
C ASN A 495 37.17 1.48 -1.48
N PHE A 496 36.09 1.34 -0.69
CA PHE A 496 35.01 0.40 -0.97
C PHE A 496 34.19 0.80 -2.20
N GLY A 497 34.02 2.10 -2.47
CA GLY A 497 33.27 2.58 -3.64
C GLY A 497 33.80 2.07 -4.97
N LYS A 498 35.12 2.16 -5.17
CA LYS A 498 35.79 1.66 -6.38
C LYS A 498 35.70 0.15 -6.52
N LEU A 499 35.76 -0.57 -5.40
CA LEU A 499 35.60 -2.03 -5.38
C LEU A 499 34.17 -2.42 -5.76
N ILE A 500 33.17 -1.80 -5.15
CA ILE A 500 31.75 -2.07 -5.43
C ILE A 500 31.40 -1.69 -6.87
N SER A 501 31.89 -0.55 -7.38
CA SER A 501 31.68 -0.13 -8.78
C SER A 501 32.30 -1.13 -9.77
N LYS A 502 33.49 -1.68 -9.51
CA LYS A 502 34.10 -2.75 -10.31
C LYS A 502 33.33 -4.06 -10.24
N VAL A 503 32.81 -4.43 -9.06
CA VAL A 503 31.96 -5.63 -8.88
C VAL A 503 30.63 -5.48 -9.62
N LEU A 504 30.03 -4.28 -9.60
CA LEU A 504 28.83 -3.96 -10.37
C LEU A 504 29.09 -4.03 -11.87
N LEU A 505 30.21 -3.47 -12.34
CA LEU A 505 30.62 -3.54 -13.73
C LEU A 505 30.85 -5.00 -14.16
N LEU A 506 31.50 -5.81 -13.31
CA LEU A 506 31.66 -7.25 -13.54
C LEU A 506 30.30 -7.97 -13.57
N TYR A 507 29.38 -7.66 -12.68
CA TYR A 507 28.02 -8.21 -12.70
C TYR A 507 27.27 -7.83 -14.00
N PHE A 508 27.39 -6.58 -14.46
CA PHE A 508 26.85 -6.18 -15.77
C PHE A 508 27.55 -6.91 -16.95
N CYS A 509 28.85 -7.21 -16.84
CA CYS A 509 29.55 -8.08 -17.79
C CYS A 509 29.09 -9.55 -17.73
N MET A 510 28.71 -10.06 -16.56
CA MET A 510 28.34 -11.47 -16.33
C MET A 510 26.87 -11.78 -16.65
N THR A 511 26.12 -10.85 -17.25
CA THR A 511 24.65 -10.83 -17.27
C THR A 511 24.00 -12.14 -17.72
N ALA A 512 23.25 -12.74 -16.79
CA ALA A 512 22.35 -13.86 -17.03
C ALA A 512 21.11 -13.49 -17.88
N TYR A 513 20.86 -12.20 -18.19
CA TYR A 513 19.77 -11.77 -19.07
C TYR A 513 19.95 -12.24 -20.52
N THR A 514 21.15 -12.10 -21.08
CA THR A 514 21.45 -12.54 -22.46
C THR A 514 21.31 -14.05 -22.59
N CYS A 515 21.81 -14.80 -21.60
CA CYS A 515 21.64 -16.25 -21.50
C CYS A 515 20.15 -16.65 -21.41
N THR A 516 19.36 -15.95 -20.59
CA THR A 516 17.91 -16.20 -20.47
C THR A 516 17.19 -16.00 -21.80
N TYR A 517 17.43 -14.87 -22.48
CA TYR A 517 16.80 -14.61 -23.79
C TYR A 517 17.23 -15.62 -24.85
N LEU A 518 18.50 -16.06 -24.81
CA LEU A 518 19.03 -17.10 -25.69
C LEU A 518 18.34 -18.46 -25.45
N LEU A 519 18.19 -18.89 -24.20
CA LEU A 519 17.52 -20.15 -23.88
C LEU A 519 16.04 -20.15 -24.27
N VAL A 520 15.36 -19.02 -24.07
CA VAL A 520 13.96 -18.86 -24.45
C VAL A 520 13.78 -18.78 -25.97
N PHE A 521 14.73 -18.15 -26.67
CA PHE A 521 14.79 -18.19 -28.13
C PHE A 521 14.98 -19.63 -28.64
N VAL A 522 15.89 -20.40 -28.02
CA VAL A 522 16.14 -21.80 -28.35
C VAL A 522 14.88 -22.65 -28.14
N SER A 523 14.19 -22.51 -27.00
CA SER A 523 12.92 -23.21 -26.76
C SER A 523 11.88 -22.87 -27.84
N SER A 524 11.78 -21.61 -28.24
CA SER A 524 10.85 -21.17 -29.29
C SER A 524 11.17 -21.77 -30.65
N VAL A 525 12.45 -21.83 -31.02
CA VAL A 525 12.92 -22.46 -32.26
C VAL A 525 12.74 -23.97 -32.22
N GLN A 526 12.94 -24.62 -31.06
CA GLN A 526 12.64 -26.04 -30.88
C GLN A 526 11.15 -26.32 -31.10
N ASN A 527 10.27 -25.54 -30.48
CA ASN A 527 8.82 -25.68 -30.65
C ASN A 527 8.38 -25.42 -32.11
N LEU A 528 9.04 -24.48 -32.82
CA LEU A 528 8.82 -24.24 -34.24
C LEU A 528 9.34 -25.40 -35.11
N ALA A 529 10.49 -25.98 -34.78
CA ALA A 529 11.07 -27.11 -35.51
C ALA A 529 10.19 -28.36 -35.41
N LYS A 530 9.61 -28.61 -34.23
CA LYS A 530 8.65 -29.69 -34.01
C LYS A 530 7.40 -29.57 -34.87
N TYR A 531 6.92 -28.34 -35.14
CA TYR A 531 5.81 -28.11 -36.09
C TYR A 531 6.12 -28.65 -37.51
N PHE A 532 7.39 -28.68 -37.90
CA PHE A 532 7.86 -29.21 -39.19
C PHE A 532 8.39 -30.65 -39.10
N ASP A 533 8.10 -31.38 -38.02
CA ASP A 533 8.61 -32.73 -37.74
C ASP A 533 10.16 -32.81 -37.64
N TRP A 534 10.83 -31.69 -37.30
CA TRP A 534 12.28 -31.66 -37.11
C TRP A 534 12.65 -31.82 -35.64
N ASN A 535 13.27 -32.96 -35.30
CA ASN A 535 13.79 -33.23 -33.96
C ASN A 535 15.20 -32.63 -33.78
N LEU A 536 15.25 -31.33 -33.46
CA LEU A 536 16.50 -30.62 -33.21
C LEU A 536 16.86 -30.61 -31.72
N HIS A 537 18.06 -31.09 -31.39
CA HIS A 537 18.61 -30.97 -30.03
C HIS A 537 18.92 -29.51 -29.68
N ALA A 538 18.65 -29.12 -28.42
CA ALA A 538 18.87 -27.75 -27.91
C ALA A 538 20.30 -27.27 -28.17
N ASN A 539 21.30 -28.13 -27.92
CA ASN A 539 22.72 -27.81 -28.13
C ASN A 539 23.07 -27.49 -29.59
N LEU A 540 22.43 -28.17 -30.55
CA LEU A 540 22.61 -27.90 -31.97
C LEU A 540 22.04 -26.53 -32.34
N ILE A 541 20.84 -26.20 -31.85
CA ILE A 541 20.22 -24.89 -32.08
C ILE A 541 21.06 -23.79 -31.42
N ILE A 542 21.51 -23.97 -30.18
CA ILE A 542 22.39 -23.02 -29.48
C ILE A 542 23.66 -22.76 -30.30
N THR A 543 24.29 -23.82 -30.82
CA THR A 543 25.52 -23.72 -31.64
C THR A 543 25.28 -22.97 -32.96
N VAL A 544 24.21 -23.30 -33.68
CA VAL A 544 23.88 -22.68 -34.98
C VAL A 544 23.46 -21.22 -34.81
N THR A 545 22.71 -20.92 -33.75
CA THR A 545 22.18 -19.56 -33.48
C THR A 545 23.24 -18.62 -32.92
N MET A 546 24.32 -19.13 -32.33
CA MET A 546 25.47 -18.33 -31.88
C MET A 546 26.06 -17.49 -33.01
N ILE A 547 26.15 -18.04 -34.23
CA ILE A 547 26.77 -17.38 -35.39
C ILE A 547 26.01 -16.09 -35.78
N PRO A 548 24.69 -16.11 -36.04
CA PRO A 548 23.96 -14.87 -36.33
C PRO A 548 23.99 -13.90 -35.15
N PHE A 549 23.85 -14.35 -33.90
CA PHE A 549 23.94 -13.44 -32.74
C PHE A 549 25.30 -12.74 -32.64
N LEU A 550 26.40 -13.46 -32.87
CA LEU A 550 27.74 -12.88 -32.93
C LEU A 550 27.85 -11.88 -34.08
N ILE A 551 27.44 -12.23 -35.30
CA ILE A 551 27.51 -11.33 -36.46
C ILE A 551 26.73 -10.04 -36.19
N PHE A 552 25.50 -10.14 -35.71
CA PHE A 552 24.68 -8.97 -35.43
C PHE A 552 25.25 -8.13 -34.28
N SER A 553 25.79 -8.76 -33.23
CA SER A 553 26.39 -8.06 -32.08
C SER A 553 27.63 -7.22 -32.42
N MET A 554 28.29 -7.50 -33.56
CA MET A 554 29.48 -6.80 -34.04
C MET A 554 29.16 -5.47 -34.74
N PHE A 555 27.90 -5.19 -35.08
CA PHE A 555 27.53 -3.92 -35.70
C PHE A 555 27.55 -2.77 -34.68
N ARG A 556 28.47 -1.81 -34.84
CA ARG A 556 28.56 -0.64 -33.94
C ARG A 556 27.31 0.24 -33.87
N LYS A 557 26.56 0.36 -34.98
CA LYS A 557 25.35 1.21 -35.07
C LYS A 557 24.06 0.41 -34.91
N LEU A 558 24.15 -0.85 -34.46
CA LEU A 558 23.03 -1.79 -34.33
C LEU A 558 21.87 -1.21 -33.52
N LEU A 559 22.16 -0.52 -32.41
CA LEU A 559 21.15 0.12 -31.55
C LEU A 559 20.25 1.07 -32.36
N LYS A 560 20.84 1.93 -33.22
CA LYS A 560 20.06 2.89 -34.04
C LYS A 560 19.16 2.20 -35.06
N ILE A 561 19.57 1.02 -35.56
CA ILE A 561 18.80 0.24 -36.52
C ILE A 561 17.65 -0.51 -35.83
N LEU A 562 17.88 -1.04 -34.62
CA LEU A 562 16.88 -1.83 -33.88
C LEU A 562 15.88 -1.02 -33.04
N VAL A 563 16.15 0.27 -32.76
CA VAL A 563 15.21 1.16 -32.04
C VAL A 563 13.78 1.15 -32.64
N PRO A 564 13.56 1.34 -33.96
CA PRO A 564 12.22 1.26 -34.54
C PRO A 564 11.63 -0.16 -34.51
N PHE A 565 12.44 -1.20 -34.71
CA PHE A 565 12.00 -2.60 -34.62
C PHE A 565 11.52 -2.99 -33.22
N SER A 566 11.96 -2.28 -32.19
CA SER A 566 11.48 -2.57 -30.86
C SER A 566 10.07 -2.05 -30.57
N ALA A 567 9.58 -1.02 -31.28
CA ALA A 567 8.17 -0.65 -31.18
C ALA A 567 7.27 -1.78 -31.74
N ILE A 568 7.73 -2.41 -32.83
CA ILE A 568 7.10 -3.61 -33.42
C ILE A 568 7.17 -4.79 -32.43
N THR A 569 8.31 -4.97 -31.76
CA THR A 569 8.49 -6.03 -30.75
C THR A 569 7.59 -5.84 -29.54
N ASN A 570 7.31 -4.60 -29.13
CA ASN A 570 6.35 -4.30 -28.05
C ASN A 570 4.92 -4.63 -28.45
N PHE A 571 4.53 -4.26 -29.67
CA PHE A 571 3.21 -4.58 -30.22
C PHE A 571 3.03 -6.09 -30.29
N PHE A 572 4.03 -6.82 -30.82
CA PHE A 572 4.01 -8.27 -30.84
C PHE A 572 4.00 -8.86 -29.43
N SER A 573 4.81 -8.40 -28.47
CA SER A 573 4.84 -8.97 -27.12
C SER A 573 3.50 -8.82 -26.37
N LEU A 574 2.78 -7.71 -26.56
CA LEU A 574 1.46 -7.47 -25.95
C LEU A 574 0.36 -8.27 -26.66
N VAL A 575 0.34 -8.25 -28.00
CA VAL A 575 -0.56 -9.08 -28.81
C VAL A 575 -0.35 -10.56 -28.50
N MET A 576 0.90 -10.98 -28.33
CA MET A 576 1.29 -12.31 -27.94
C MET A 576 0.84 -12.69 -26.53
N ALA A 577 0.95 -11.81 -25.54
CA ALA A 577 0.44 -12.09 -24.20
C ALA A 577 -1.08 -12.35 -24.22
N VAL A 578 -1.82 -11.59 -25.03
CA VAL A 578 -3.26 -11.79 -25.22
C VAL A 578 -3.55 -13.09 -25.96
N ILE A 579 -2.86 -13.37 -27.08
CA ILE A 579 -3.06 -14.61 -27.86
C ILE A 579 -2.65 -15.83 -27.03
N LEU A 580 -1.58 -15.75 -26.24
CA LEU A 580 -1.10 -16.81 -25.35
C LEU A 580 -2.13 -17.11 -24.25
N VAL A 581 -2.72 -16.08 -23.64
CA VAL A 581 -3.84 -16.24 -22.69
C VAL A 581 -5.04 -16.90 -23.37
N VAL A 582 -5.39 -16.48 -24.58
CA VAL A 582 -6.47 -17.09 -25.37
C VAL A 582 -6.16 -18.55 -25.67
N CYS A 583 -4.94 -18.90 -26.07
CA CYS A 583 -4.51 -20.27 -26.28
C CYS A 583 -4.54 -21.11 -25.00
N CYS A 584 -4.11 -20.56 -23.86
CA CYS A 584 -4.21 -21.25 -22.57
C CYS A 584 -5.68 -21.60 -22.26
N ILE A 585 -6.61 -20.70 -22.58
CA ILE A 585 -8.05 -20.91 -22.35
C ILE A 585 -8.63 -21.94 -23.33
N ILE A 586 -8.22 -21.91 -24.60
CA ILE A 586 -8.68 -22.85 -25.64
C ILE A 586 -8.16 -24.27 -25.37
N TYR A 587 -6.87 -24.40 -25.05
CA TYR A 587 -6.20 -25.70 -24.83
C TYR A 587 -6.09 -26.07 -23.36
N LYS A 588 -7.01 -25.57 -22.53
CA LYS A 588 -7.04 -25.88 -21.10
C LYS A 588 -7.17 -27.38 -20.87
N ASN A 589 -6.54 -27.88 -19.80
CA ASN A 589 -6.76 -29.24 -19.36
C ASN A 589 -8.21 -29.41 -18.84
N PRO A 590 -8.85 -30.56 -19.08
CA PRO A 590 -10.23 -30.80 -18.65
C PRO A 590 -10.38 -30.87 -17.11
N ALA A 591 -9.29 -31.15 -16.37
CA ALA A 591 -9.26 -31.14 -14.90
C ALA A 591 -7.86 -30.77 -14.38
N PRO A 592 -7.47 -29.47 -14.38
CA PRO A 592 -6.16 -29.04 -13.90
C PRO A 592 -6.11 -29.10 -12.37
N THR A 593 -5.10 -29.80 -11.82
CA THR A 593 -4.84 -29.79 -10.38
C THR A 593 -4.14 -28.49 -9.99
N VAL A 594 -4.83 -27.66 -9.21
CA VAL A 594 -4.32 -26.36 -8.76
C VAL A 594 -4.18 -26.33 -7.25
N ARG A 595 -3.03 -25.86 -6.77
CA ARG A 595 -2.69 -25.86 -5.35
C ARG A 595 -2.73 -24.44 -4.79
N PRO A 596 -3.53 -24.17 -3.74
CA PRO A 596 -3.54 -22.86 -3.10
C PRO A 596 -2.20 -22.55 -2.42
N PHE A 597 -1.63 -23.56 -1.76
CA PHE A 597 -0.34 -23.51 -1.10
C PHE A 597 0.55 -24.62 -1.66
N GLY A 598 1.76 -24.24 -2.08
CA GLY A 598 2.81 -25.14 -2.51
C GLY A 598 3.94 -25.20 -1.48
N ASP A 599 5.14 -25.55 -1.92
CA ASP A 599 6.28 -25.73 -1.05
C ASP A 599 6.84 -24.38 -0.60
N LEU A 600 6.73 -24.09 0.71
CA LEU A 600 7.23 -22.86 1.32
C LEU A 600 8.76 -22.77 1.27
N ASN A 601 9.48 -23.89 1.16
CA ASN A 601 10.94 -23.91 1.05
C ASN A 601 11.43 -23.31 -0.27
N LEU A 602 10.56 -23.23 -1.28
CA LEU A 602 10.86 -22.66 -2.60
C LEU A 602 10.50 -21.17 -2.70
N ILE A 603 10.06 -20.54 -1.59
CA ILE A 603 9.81 -19.09 -1.54
C ILE A 603 11.08 -18.28 -1.87
N PRO A 604 12.28 -18.58 -1.34
CA PRO A 604 13.50 -17.84 -1.69
C PRO A 604 13.82 -17.92 -3.20
N GLN A 605 13.68 -19.12 -3.78
CA GLN A 605 13.86 -19.33 -5.21
C GLN A 605 12.85 -18.50 -6.02
N THR A 606 11.59 -18.53 -5.62
CA THR A 606 10.51 -17.80 -6.29
C THR A 606 10.65 -16.29 -6.14
N PHE A 607 11.11 -15.81 -4.98
CA PHE A 607 11.41 -14.40 -4.74
C PHE A 607 12.51 -13.91 -5.70
N ALA A 608 13.56 -14.70 -5.93
CA ALA A 608 14.59 -14.39 -6.91
C ALA A 608 14.03 -14.33 -8.34
N VAL A 609 13.22 -15.31 -8.76
CA VAL A 609 12.57 -15.31 -10.08
C VAL A 609 11.65 -14.08 -10.26
N TYR A 610 10.94 -13.65 -9.22
CA TYR A 610 10.11 -12.44 -9.29
C TYR A 610 10.92 -11.15 -9.37
N ILE A 611 12.00 -11.01 -8.59
CA ILE A 611 12.89 -9.83 -8.71
C ILE A 611 13.46 -9.76 -10.12
N GLN A 612 13.89 -10.90 -10.64
CA GLN A 612 14.38 -11.04 -12.00
C GLN A 612 13.33 -10.66 -13.05
N THR A 613 12.05 -10.96 -12.80
CA THR A 613 10.93 -10.62 -13.69
C THR A 613 10.61 -9.12 -13.68
N TYR A 614 10.78 -8.42 -12.55
CA TYR A 614 10.60 -6.97 -12.46
C TYR A 614 11.83 -6.14 -12.84
N MET A 615 12.97 -6.78 -13.12
CA MET A 615 14.24 -6.09 -13.19
C MET A 615 14.37 -5.17 -14.42
N CYS A 616 14.63 -3.89 -14.16
CA CYS A 616 14.88 -2.81 -15.12
C CYS A 616 15.91 -1.77 -14.62
N THR A 617 16.62 -2.03 -13.50
CA THR A 617 17.51 -1.08 -12.81
C THR A 617 18.59 -0.51 -13.72
N SER A 618 19.20 -1.34 -14.56
CA SER A 618 20.30 -0.93 -15.47
C SER A 618 19.86 0.06 -16.55
N SER A 619 18.56 0.11 -16.85
CA SER A 619 17.99 0.91 -17.94
C SER A 619 17.13 2.07 -17.45
N ILE A 620 16.82 2.15 -16.15
CA ILE A 620 15.95 3.21 -15.61
C ILE A 620 16.60 4.60 -15.64
N LEU A 621 17.92 4.68 -15.40
CA LEU A 621 18.68 5.94 -15.49
C LEU A 621 18.82 6.41 -16.94
N PRO A 622 19.18 5.56 -17.93
CA PRO A 622 19.06 5.92 -19.33
C PRO A 622 17.66 6.44 -19.72
N VAL A 623 16.58 5.76 -19.32
CA VAL A 623 15.21 6.23 -19.59
C VAL A 623 14.99 7.63 -19.02
N LYS A 624 15.45 7.90 -17.78
CA LYS A 624 15.42 9.23 -17.17
C LYS A 624 16.13 10.28 -18.03
N ASN A 625 17.33 9.95 -18.50
CA ASN A 625 18.21 10.85 -19.25
C ASN A 625 17.62 11.24 -20.62
N TYR A 626 16.81 10.36 -21.21
CA TYR A 626 16.10 10.61 -22.46
C TYR A 626 14.70 11.21 -22.29
N MET A 627 14.24 11.56 -21.08
CA MET A 627 12.91 12.16 -20.88
C MET A 627 12.89 13.68 -21.11
N LYS A 628 11.78 14.19 -21.66
CA LYS A 628 11.54 15.64 -21.74
C LYS A 628 11.42 16.29 -20.36
N GLN A 629 10.86 15.55 -19.41
CA GLN A 629 10.66 15.99 -18.02
C GLN A 629 11.11 14.89 -17.05
N PRO A 630 12.41 14.81 -16.71
CA PRO A 630 12.95 13.71 -15.91
C PRO A 630 12.39 13.68 -14.47
N ARG A 631 11.86 14.81 -13.98
CA ARG A 631 11.14 14.91 -12.69
C ARG A 631 9.87 14.05 -12.64
N ARG A 632 9.26 13.77 -13.79
CA ARG A 632 8.07 12.91 -13.89
C ARG A 632 8.38 11.41 -13.83
N LEU A 633 9.64 10.99 -13.77
CA LEU A 633 9.97 9.56 -13.64
C LEU A 633 9.62 9.01 -12.26
N GLY A 634 10.14 9.63 -11.20
CA GLY A 634 9.98 9.24 -9.79
C GLY A 634 8.83 9.95 -9.05
N GLY A 635 7.93 10.64 -9.76
CA GLY A 635 6.77 11.28 -9.15
C GLY A 635 5.78 10.25 -8.58
N THR A 636 4.86 10.69 -7.72
CA THR A 636 3.77 9.85 -7.18
C THR A 636 2.89 9.26 -8.30
N PHE A 637 2.56 10.06 -9.32
CA PHE A 637 2.00 9.62 -10.61
C PHE A 637 3.06 9.59 -11.72
N GLY A 638 4.30 9.33 -11.34
CA GLY A 638 5.41 9.24 -12.26
C GLY A 638 5.34 7.98 -13.11
N SER A 639 6.08 7.97 -14.22
CA SER A 639 6.09 6.83 -15.14
C SER A 639 6.51 5.52 -14.45
N LEU A 640 7.37 5.58 -13.42
CA LEU A 640 7.78 4.42 -12.64
C LEU A 640 6.61 3.76 -11.88
N ASN A 641 5.78 4.54 -11.18
CA ASN A 641 4.64 4.01 -10.40
C ASN A 641 3.50 3.52 -11.30
N ILE A 642 3.25 4.22 -12.40
CA ILE A 642 2.25 3.80 -13.40
C ILE A 642 2.66 2.46 -14.00
N SER A 643 3.94 2.30 -14.38
CA SER A 643 4.47 1.04 -14.87
C SER A 643 4.42 -0.06 -13.81
N ALA A 644 4.76 0.23 -12.56
CA ALA A 644 4.72 -0.74 -11.46
C ALA A 644 3.33 -1.38 -11.29
N VAL A 645 2.29 -0.55 -11.19
CA VAL A 645 0.90 -1.04 -11.03
C VAL A 645 0.44 -1.80 -12.26
N ALA A 646 0.72 -1.29 -13.46
CA ALA A 646 0.32 -1.93 -14.71
C ALA A 646 0.99 -3.30 -14.92
N LEU A 647 2.29 -3.40 -14.66
CA LEU A 647 3.05 -4.65 -14.78
C LEU A 647 2.65 -5.67 -13.73
N THR A 648 2.45 -5.25 -12.48
CA THR A 648 2.03 -6.15 -11.39
C THR A 648 0.67 -6.76 -11.68
N PHE A 649 -0.29 -5.95 -12.13
CA PHE A 649 -1.61 -6.44 -12.51
C PHE A 649 -1.53 -7.43 -13.67
N LEU A 650 -0.72 -7.13 -14.68
CA LEU A 650 -0.58 -7.98 -15.86
C LEU A 650 0.12 -9.31 -15.52
N PHE A 651 1.20 -9.27 -14.76
CA PHE A 651 1.94 -10.47 -14.35
C PHE A 651 1.10 -11.39 -13.44
N ILE A 652 0.35 -10.83 -12.49
CA ILE A 652 -0.58 -11.63 -11.66
C ILE A 652 -1.67 -12.26 -12.54
N SER A 653 -2.28 -11.48 -13.42
CA SER A 653 -3.35 -11.98 -14.30
C SER A 653 -2.86 -13.09 -15.22
N PHE A 654 -1.70 -12.90 -15.84
CA PHE A 654 -1.08 -13.89 -16.70
C PHE A 654 -0.71 -15.17 -15.94
N ALA A 655 -0.03 -15.03 -14.81
CA ALA A 655 0.42 -16.15 -13.98
C ALA A 655 -0.75 -17.02 -13.49
N LEU A 656 -1.83 -16.37 -13.03
CA LEU A 656 -3.02 -17.05 -12.55
C LEU A 656 -3.78 -17.73 -13.68
N ILE A 657 -4.07 -17.04 -14.79
CA ILE A 657 -4.84 -17.62 -15.89
C ILE A 657 -4.11 -18.84 -16.47
N SER A 658 -2.82 -18.70 -16.75
CA SER A 658 -2.02 -19.82 -17.29
C SER A 658 -1.88 -20.98 -16.32
N TYR A 659 -1.70 -20.73 -15.02
CA TYR A 659 -1.66 -21.81 -14.02
C TYR A 659 -3.03 -22.48 -13.85
N PHE A 660 -4.14 -21.74 -13.86
CA PHE A 660 -5.48 -22.32 -13.80
C PHE A 660 -5.84 -23.14 -15.03
N CYS A 661 -5.26 -22.85 -16.20
CA CYS A 661 -5.50 -23.62 -17.42
C CYS A 661 -4.79 -25.00 -17.42
N PHE A 662 -3.59 -25.09 -16.85
CA PHE A 662 -2.76 -26.31 -16.95
C PHE A 662 -2.48 -27.02 -15.62
N GLY A 663 -2.64 -26.35 -14.47
CA GLY A 663 -2.42 -26.91 -13.14
C GLY A 663 -1.00 -27.45 -12.95
N ASP A 664 -0.87 -28.63 -12.35
CA ASP A 664 0.44 -29.29 -12.18
C ASP A 664 1.10 -29.69 -13.52
N SER A 665 0.39 -29.64 -14.65
CA SER A 665 0.94 -29.91 -15.99
C SER A 665 1.70 -28.72 -16.59
N VAL A 666 1.77 -27.57 -15.92
CA VAL A 666 2.63 -26.45 -16.35
C VAL A 666 4.09 -26.91 -16.47
N GLN A 667 4.67 -26.70 -17.65
CA GLN A 667 6.08 -26.96 -17.97
C GLN A 667 6.97 -25.80 -17.48
N GLU A 668 8.30 -25.92 -17.58
CA GLU A 668 9.22 -24.86 -17.15
C GLU A 668 8.96 -23.52 -17.85
N ASP A 669 8.61 -23.58 -19.14
CA ASP A 669 8.01 -22.46 -19.88
C ASP A 669 6.58 -22.81 -20.32
N ILE A 670 5.70 -21.81 -20.35
CA ILE A 670 4.30 -21.99 -20.75
C ILE A 670 4.12 -22.21 -22.26
N LEU A 671 5.14 -21.96 -23.09
CA LEU A 671 5.06 -22.17 -24.53
C LEU A 671 5.06 -23.65 -24.87
N SER A 672 5.82 -24.46 -24.12
CA SER A 672 5.85 -25.92 -24.22
C SER A 672 4.53 -26.59 -23.82
N ASN A 673 3.57 -25.86 -23.24
CA ASN A 673 2.23 -26.36 -22.95
C ASN A 673 1.27 -26.25 -24.15
N LEU A 674 1.67 -25.59 -25.25
CA LEU A 674 0.82 -25.39 -26.42
C LEU A 674 0.90 -26.58 -27.41
N PRO A 675 -0.20 -26.90 -28.13
CA PRO A 675 -0.21 -28.01 -29.08
C PRO A 675 0.71 -27.74 -30.28
N GLU A 676 1.49 -28.75 -30.66
CA GLU A 676 2.54 -28.66 -31.69
C GLU A 676 1.98 -28.52 -33.13
N ASN A 677 0.76 -29.00 -33.41
CA ASN A 677 0.19 -29.07 -34.77
C ASN A 677 -0.83 -27.96 -35.12
N ASN A 678 -0.80 -26.84 -34.39
CA ASN A 678 -1.81 -25.78 -34.56
C ASN A 678 -1.21 -24.53 -35.19
N PHE A 679 -1.89 -23.97 -36.19
CA PHE A 679 -1.48 -22.73 -36.85
C PHE A 679 -1.37 -21.55 -35.86
N LEU A 680 -2.20 -21.52 -34.81
CA LEU A 680 -2.13 -20.50 -33.78
C LEU A 680 -0.88 -20.63 -32.91
N SER A 681 -0.49 -21.86 -32.55
CA SER A 681 0.77 -22.15 -31.84
C SER A 681 1.98 -21.82 -32.71
N PHE A 682 1.93 -22.12 -34.02
CA PHE A 682 2.97 -21.75 -34.98
C PHE A 682 3.20 -20.23 -35.02
N ILE A 683 2.12 -19.45 -35.12
CA ILE A 683 2.20 -17.97 -35.08
C ILE A 683 2.84 -17.51 -33.76
N ILE A 684 2.47 -18.11 -32.63
CA ILE A 684 3.04 -17.78 -31.33
C ILE A 684 4.55 -18.06 -31.32
N PHE A 685 4.97 -19.28 -31.66
CA PHE A 685 6.38 -19.67 -31.64
C PHE A 685 7.23 -18.79 -32.56
N LEU A 686 6.72 -18.47 -33.75
CA LEU A 686 7.40 -17.60 -34.72
C LEU A 686 7.56 -16.16 -34.21
N LEU A 687 6.46 -15.53 -33.77
CA LEU A 687 6.48 -14.16 -33.27
C LEU A 687 7.35 -14.03 -32.01
N TYR A 688 7.31 -15.03 -31.14
CA TYR A 688 8.09 -15.03 -29.92
C TYR A 688 9.58 -15.26 -30.18
N ALA A 689 9.95 -16.14 -31.11
CA ALA A 689 11.34 -16.28 -31.55
C ALA A 689 11.89 -14.98 -32.15
N ILE A 690 11.14 -14.29 -33.02
CA ILE A 690 11.54 -13.00 -33.59
C ILE A 690 11.69 -11.94 -32.48
N ALA A 691 10.75 -11.89 -31.54
CA ALA A 691 10.81 -10.96 -30.42
C ALA A 691 12.05 -11.19 -29.54
N MET A 692 12.33 -12.44 -29.16
CA MET A 692 13.49 -12.80 -28.32
C MET A 692 14.81 -12.52 -29.03
N PHE A 693 14.89 -12.75 -30.34
CA PHE A 693 16.07 -12.41 -31.14
C PHE A 693 16.36 -10.90 -31.09
N VAL A 694 15.34 -10.07 -31.29
CA VAL A 694 15.47 -8.61 -31.22
C VAL A 694 15.81 -8.15 -29.80
N ILE A 695 15.13 -8.68 -28.78
CA ILE A 695 15.35 -8.32 -27.37
C ILE A 695 16.76 -8.70 -26.92
N TYR A 696 17.30 -9.83 -27.36
CA TYR A 696 18.68 -10.24 -27.08
C TYR A 696 19.68 -9.20 -27.63
N LEU A 697 19.55 -8.82 -28.90
CA LEU A 697 20.46 -7.85 -29.54
C LEU A 697 20.37 -6.46 -28.88
N LEU A 698 19.17 -6.07 -28.46
CA LEU A 698 18.93 -4.81 -27.75
C LEU A 698 19.51 -4.83 -26.32
N SER A 699 19.32 -5.93 -25.59
CA SER A 699 19.88 -6.09 -24.25
C SER A 699 21.41 -6.15 -24.27
N PHE A 700 21.99 -6.82 -25.27
CA PHE A 700 23.43 -6.87 -25.49
C PHE A 700 24.02 -5.47 -25.77
N SER A 701 23.41 -4.70 -26.67
CA SER A 701 23.90 -3.37 -27.03
C SER A 701 23.83 -2.38 -25.87
N VAL A 702 22.75 -2.40 -25.08
CA VAL A 702 22.64 -1.57 -23.86
C VAL A 702 23.69 -1.96 -22.81
N THR A 703 23.93 -3.27 -22.64
CA THR A 703 24.96 -3.77 -21.71
C THR A 703 26.36 -3.31 -22.14
N PHE A 704 26.64 -3.41 -23.44
CA PHE A 704 27.90 -2.94 -24.01
C PHE A 704 28.08 -1.42 -23.84
N ASP A 705 27.04 -0.63 -24.10
CA ASP A 705 27.05 0.84 -23.95
C ASP A 705 27.28 1.28 -22.49
N ASN A 706 26.91 0.44 -21.51
CA ASN A 706 27.22 0.67 -20.09
C ASN A 706 28.68 0.36 -19.72
N ILE A 707 29.31 -0.61 -20.39
CA ILE A 707 30.67 -1.09 -20.07
C ILE A 707 31.74 -0.29 -20.82
N TRP A 708 31.51 -0.06 -22.12
CA TRP A 708 32.49 0.49 -23.04
C TRP A 708 33.11 1.82 -22.60
N PRO A 709 32.35 2.81 -22.05
CA PRO A 709 32.93 4.09 -21.66
C PRO A 709 34.01 3.99 -20.57
N GLU A 710 33.92 3.02 -19.66
CA GLU A 710 34.91 2.83 -18.58
C GLU A 710 36.19 2.17 -19.11
N VAL A 711 36.01 1.20 -20.01
CA VAL A 711 37.10 0.50 -20.69
C VAL A 711 37.83 1.45 -21.65
N GLU A 712 37.09 2.27 -22.41
CA GLU A 712 37.64 3.23 -23.34
C GLU A 712 38.49 4.30 -22.63
N ARG A 713 38.04 4.77 -21.46
CA ARG A 713 38.82 5.68 -20.60
C ARG A 713 40.12 5.04 -20.12
N SER A 714 40.09 3.77 -19.74
CA SER A 714 41.26 3.02 -19.30
C SER A 714 42.25 2.73 -20.46
N LEU A 715 41.75 2.70 -21.70
CA LEU A 715 42.55 2.48 -22.92
C LEU A 715 42.94 3.77 -23.63
N ALA A 716 42.76 4.94 -23.00
CA ALA A 716 43.13 6.23 -23.58
C ALA A 716 44.62 6.25 -23.97
N GLY A 717 44.91 6.26 -25.28
CA GLY A 717 46.27 6.26 -25.84
C GLY A 717 46.68 5.02 -26.64
N TYR A 718 45.96 3.90 -26.56
CA TYR A 718 46.31 2.67 -27.29
C TYR A 718 45.67 2.60 -28.70
N ARG A 719 46.45 2.21 -29.73
CA ARG A 719 45.93 1.99 -31.11
C ARG A 719 45.02 0.76 -31.24
N LEU A 720 45.05 -0.14 -30.25
CA LEU A 720 44.28 -1.40 -30.24
C LEU A 720 42.84 -1.27 -29.72
N LYS A 721 42.33 -0.05 -29.46
CA LYS A 721 40.97 0.18 -28.94
C LYS A 721 39.89 -0.60 -29.70
N ILE A 722 39.95 -0.61 -31.04
CA ILE A 722 39.00 -1.33 -31.88
C ILE A 722 39.08 -2.86 -31.67
N LEU A 723 40.28 -3.40 -31.47
CA LEU A 723 40.50 -4.82 -31.22
C LEU A 723 39.95 -5.22 -29.85
N PHE A 724 40.15 -4.37 -28.83
CA PHE A 724 39.56 -4.56 -27.50
C PHE A 724 38.02 -4.44 -27.53
N GLU A 725 37.48 -3.52 -28.32
CA GLU A 725 36.03 -3.37 -28.53
C GLU A 725 35.41 -4.68 -29.03
N TYR A 726 35.94 -5.22 -30.13
CA TYR A 726 35.47 -6.47 -30.71
C TYR A 726 35.79 -7.69 -29.83
N GLY A 727 36.95 -7.71 -29.17
CA GLY A 727 37.33 -8.76 -28.24
C GLY A 727 36.36 -8.88 -27.05
N ILE A 728 35.93 -7.74 -26.48
CA ILE A 728 34.94 -7.71 -25.40
C ILE A 728 33.56 -8.15 -25.91
N ARG A 729 33.13 -7.69 -27.09
CA ARG A 729 31.85 -8.11 -27.68
C ARG A 729 31.79 -9.62 -27.92
N ILE A 730 32.87 -10.20 -28.45
CA ILE A 730 32.97 -11.65 -28.67
C ILE A 730 33.02 -12.37 -27.33
N GLY A 731 33.86 -11.92 -26.40
CA GLY A 731 34.00 -12.54 -25.07
C GLY A 731 32.69 -12.60 -24.29
N LEU A 732 31.90 -11.53 -24.28
CA LEU A 732 30.61 -11.48 -23.61
C LEU A 732 29.57 -12.43 -24.22
N ASN A 733 29.51 -12.53 -25.56
CA ASN A 733 28.60 -13.48 -26.23
C ASN A 733 29.02 -14.93 -26.02
N VAL A 734 30.33 -15.22 -26.09
CA VAL A 734 30.88 -16.56 -25.82
C VAL A 734 30.62 -16.96 -24.37
N TRP A 735 30.75 -16.03 -23.43
CA TRP A 735 30.41 -16.27 -22.04
C TRP A 735 28.93 -16.63 -21.84
N ALA A 736 28.01 -15.86 -22.42
CA ALA A 736 26.57 -16.15 -22.37
C ALA A 736 26.24 -17.53 -22.98
N TYR A 737 26.91 -17.87 -24.08
CA TYR A 737 26.79 -19.18 -24.73
C TYR A 737 27.28 -20.33 -23.83
N LEU A 738 28.46 -20.21 -23.22
CA LEU A 738 29.02 -21.23 -22.33
C LEU A 738 28.12 -21.48 -21.12
N LEU A 739 27.50 -20.42 -20.58
CA LEU A 739 26.51 -20.54 -19.51
C LEU A 739 25.24 -21.28 -19.97
N ALA A 740 24.72 -20.97 -21.17
CA ALA A 740 23.53 -21.61 -21.70
C ALA A 740 23.74 -23.11 -22.00
N VAL A 741 24.93 -23.48 -22.49
CA VAL A 741 25.29 -24.89 -22.71
C VAL A 741 25.56 -25.62 -21.40
N GLY A 742 26.19 -24.95 -20.43
CA GLY A 742 26.54 -25.56 -19.13
C GLY A 742 25.32 -25.79 -18.23
N ILE A 743 24.33 -24.89 -18.27
CA ILE A 743 23.13 -24.95 -17.43
C ILE A 743 21.89 -24.70 -18.31
N PRO A 744 21.37 -25.72 -19.00
CA PRO A 744 20.16 -25.59 -19.82
C PRO A 744 18.87 -25.65 -18.97
N ASN A 745 18.86 -24.99 -17.81
CA ASN A 745 17.70 -24.87 -16.94
C ASN A 745 17.34 -23.39 -16.73
N LEU A 746 16.18 -23.01 -17.29
CA LEU A 746 15.73 -21.62 -17.32
C LEU A 746 15.41 -21.10 -15.92
N THR A 747 14.79 -21.92 -15.07
CA THR A 747 14.41 -21.56 -13.70
C THR A 747 15.66 -21.32 -12.83
N LEU A 748 16.69 -22.18 -12.98
CA LEU A 748 17.92 -22.07 -12.21
C LEU A 748 18.71 -20.80 -12.58
N ILE A 749 18.83 -20.49 -13.88
CA ILE A 749 19.52 -19.28 -14.35
C ILE A 749 18.81 -18.01 -13.86
N LEU A 750 17.48 -17.97 -13.93
CA LEU A 750 16.69 -16.83 -13.44
C LEU A 750 16.78 -16.68 -11.91
N THR A 751 16.89 -17.78 -11.17
CA THR A 751 17.07 -17.76 -9.71
C THR A 751 18.45 -17.20 -9.33
N ILE A 752 19.52 -17.67 -9.97
CA ILE A 752 20.88 -17.19 -9.72
C ILE A 752 20.99 -15.70 -10.08
N SER A 753 20.47 -15.34 -11.26
CA SER A 753 20.42 -13.94 -11.72
C SER A 753 19.65 -13.05 -10.75
N GLY A 754 18.46 -13.47 -10.33
CA GLY A 754 17.62 -12.73 -9.40
C GLY A 754 18.27 -12.57 -8.03
N THR A 755 18.96 -13.60 -7.53
CA THR A 755 19.67 -13.54 -6.24
C THR A 755 20.83 -12.54 -6.27
N LEU A 756 21.60 -12.54 -7.37
CA LEU A 756 22.67 -11.56 -7.58
C LEU A 756 22.12 -10.13 -7.74
N ALA A 757 21.00 -9.98 -8.45
CA ALA A 757 20.32 -8.69 -8.64
C ALA A 757 19.80 -8.12 -7.30
N ILE A 758 19.20 -8.95 -6.43
CA ILE A 758 18.78 -8.51 -5.10
C ILE A 758 19.95 -7.93 -4.32
N THR A 759 21.09 -8.60 -4.36
CA THR A 759 22.27 -8.25 -3.54
C THR A 759 22.99 -7.01 -4.06
N LEU A 760 23.18 -6.91 -5.38
CA LEU A 760 24.01 -5.88 -6.00
C LEU A 760 23.22 -4.67 -6.51
N GLU A 761 21.96 -4.85 -6.90
CA GLU A 761 21.13 -3.76 -7.42
C GLU A 761 20.08 -3.28 -6.42
N VAL A 762 19.35 -4.17 -5.76
CA VAL A 762 18.21 -3.77 -4.94
C VAL A 762 18.62 -3.38 -3.52
N ALA A 763 19.43 -4.20 -2.85
CA ALA A 763 19.87 -3.97 -1.47
C ALA A 763 20.98 -2.90 -1.35
N LEU A 764 21.73 -2.64 -2.42
CA LEU A 764 22.81 -1.65 -2.42
C LEU A 764 22.27 -0.21 -2.39
N ILE A 765 21.11 0.04 -3.00
CA ILE A 765 20.52 1.38 -3.16
C ILE A 765 20.25 2.08 -1.81
N PRO A 766 19.60 1.45 -0.81
CA PRO A 766 19.45 2.03 0.52
C PRO A 766 20.79 2.32 1.21
N GLY A 767 21.79 1.47 0.98
CA GLY A 767 23.15 1.67 1.51
C GLY A 767 23.84 2.90 0.93
N LEU A 768 23.62 3.19 -0.36
CA LEU A 768 24.17 4.38 -1.03
C LEU A 768 23.51 5.67 -0.53
N GLU A 769 22.19 5.65 -0.33
CA GLU A 769 21.43 6.78 0.22
C GLU A 769 21.89 7.12 1.66
N LEU A 770 22.20 6.09 2.47
CA LEU A 770 22.77 6.26 3.80
C LEU A 770 24.15 6.96 3.73
N VAL A 771 25.02 6.56 2.81
CA VAL A 771 26.35 7.17 2.64
C VAL A 771 26.25 8.62 2.16
N LEU A 772 25.30 8.94 1.29
CA LEU A 772 25.06 10.31 0.85
C LEU A 772 24.47 11.20 1.95
N ALA A 773 23.55 10.66 2.76
CA ALA A 773 23.00 11.35 3.91
C ALA A 773 24.11 11.67 4.93
N LEU A 774 25.01 10.71 5.20
CA LEU A 774 26.21 10.90 6.02
C LEU A 774 27.10 12.02 5.45
N ARG A 775 27.35 12.01 4.14
CA ARG A 775 28.14 13.06 3.47
C ARG A 775 27.52 14.45 3.60
N LYS A 776 26.20 14.58 3.38
CA LYS A 776 25.49 15.87 3.48
C LYS A 776 25.55 16.41 4.90
N HIS A 777 25.40 15.55 5.89
CA HIS A 777 25.46 15.92 7.29
C HIS A 777 26.86 16.39 7.70
N ILE A 778 27.92 15.73 7.20
CA ILE A 778 29.31 16.17 7.42
C ILE A 778 29.56 17.55 6.80
N ASN A 779 29.15 17.78 5.55
CA ASN A 779 29.32 19.07 4.88
C ASN A 779 28.54 20.21 5.56
N GLN A 780 27.34 19.94 6.10
CA GLN A 780 26.55 20.94 6.82
C GLN A 780 27.21 21.32 8.16
N MET A 781 27.83 20.36 8.84
CA MET A 781 28.60 20.64 10.05
C MET A 781 29.86 21.47 9.76
N GLU A 782 30.52 21.24 8.62
CA GLU A 782 31.65 22.08 8.17
C GLU A 782 31.20 23.53 7.86
N GLU A 783 30.10 23.71 7.13
CA GLU A 783 29.55 25.05 6.79
C GLU A 783 29.05 25.83 8.01
N GLU A 784 28.37 25.17 8.96
CA GLU A 784 27.91 25.82 10.20
C GLU A 784 29.07 26.24 11.10
N SER A 785 30.15 25.46 11.13
CA SER A 785 31.40 25.82 11.81
C SER A 785 32.00 27.10 11.19
N THR A 786 32.14 27.15 9.86
CA THR A 786 32.73 28.31 9.18
C THR A 786 31.88 29.59 9.34
N LYS A 787 30.54 29.44 9.34
CA LYS A 787 29.61 30.57 9.49
C LYS A 787 29.60 31.13 10.91
N HIS A 788 29.80 30.28 11.91
CA HIS A 788 29.90 30.71 13.31
C HIS A 788 31.21 31.46 13.59
N ASP A 789 32.31 31.05 12.97
CA ASP A 789 33.59 31.78 13.01
C ASP A 789 33.53 33.11 12.24
N PHE A 790 32.78 33.15 11.14
CA PHE A 790 32.50 34.38 10.40
C PHE A 790 31.61 35.36 11.17
N LEU A 791 30.57 34.89 11.88
CA LEU A 791 29.73 35.74 12.73
C LEU A 791 30.47 36.27 13.95
N ASN A 792 31.36 35.48 14.55
CA ASN A 792 32.23 35.94 15.63
C ASN A 792 33.23 37.00 15.16
N SER A 793 33.78 36.89 13.95
CA SER A 793 34.65 37.94 13.38
C SER A 793 33.89 39.21 12.99
N LYS A 794 32.61 39.08 12.60
CA LYS A 794 31.73 40.22 12.26
C LYS A 794 31.18 40.98 13.47
N MET A 795 30.84 40.29 14.57
CA MET A 795 30.45 40.94 15.84
C MET A 795 31.59 41.75 16.47
N ILE A 796 32.86 41.37 16.23
CA ILE A 796 34.03 42.15 16.65
C ILE A 796 34.19 43.43 15.79
N GLN A 797 33.71 43.43 14.54
CA GLN A 797 33.71 44.61 13.67
C GLN A 797 32.49 45.52 13.89
N GLU A 798 31.32 44.99 14.24
CA GLU A 798 30.08 45.80 14.41
C GLU A 798 30.07 46.63 15.71
N ASN A 799 30.73 46.18 16.80
CA ASN A 799 30.94 46.99 18.01
C ASN A 799 31.88 48.20 17.83
N SER A 800 32.40 48.43 16.61
CA SER A 800 33.27 49.57 16.28
C SER A 800 32.60 50.65 15.41
N LYS A 801 31.31 50.51 15.08
CA LYS A 801 30.64 51.38 14.10
C LYS A 801 29.36 52.07 14.54
N ASP A 802 28.94 51.96 15.80
CA ASP A 802 27.77 52.69 16.33
C ASP A 802 28.13 54.13 16.79
N SER A 803 28.81 54.86 15.91
CA SER A 803 28.90 56.31 15.92
C SER A 803 28.95 56.76 14.48
N GLU A 804 27.79 56.86 13.84
CA GLU A 804 27.45 57.97 12.94
C GLU A 804 26.12 57.72 12.19
N LEU A 805 25.23 58.70 12.36
CA LEU A 805 24.31 59.27 11.38
C LEU A 805 22.90 58.67 11.18
N ALA A 806 21.99 59.63 11.25
CA ALA A 806 20.56 59.60 11.11
C ALA A 806 20.10 60.02 9.70
N GLU A 807 18.78 59.92 9.48
CA GLU A 807 17.94 60.60 8.45
C GLU A 807 18.13 60.10 6.99
N ALA A 808 17.12 59.98 6.11
CA ALA A 808 15.80 60.60 6.00
C ALA A 808 14.84 59.80 5.06
N SER A 809 13.54 60.09 5.17
CA SER A 809 12.44 60.25 4.16
C SER A 809 12.56 59.61 2.75
N ASP A 810 11.52 59.25 1.98
CA ASP A 810 10.10 59.59 1.94
C ASP A 810 9.37 58.63 0.96
N SER A 811 8.04 58.57 1.01
CA SER A 811 7.15 57.81 0.09
C SER A 811 6.96 58.48 -1.29
N PRO A 812 6.35 57.85 -2.34
CA PRO A 812 4.89 57.69 -2.39
C PRO A 812 4.32 56.48 -3.18
N ILE A 813 3.00 56.38 -3.08
CA ILE A 813 2.02 55.38 -3.54
C ILE A 813 1.64 55.62 -5.01
N ASN A 814 1.50 54.55 -5.83
CA ASN A 814 0.40 54.32 -6.81
C ASN A 814 0.69 53.15 -7.79
N GLU A 815 0.43 51.91 -7.39
CA GLU A 815 0.27 50.75 -8.31
C GLU A 815 -0.67 49.69 -7.68
N ALA A 816 -1.94 50.05 -7.42
CA ALA A 816 -2.89 49.12 -6.77
C ALA A 816 -4.14 48.76 -7.61
N SER A 817 -4.31 49.30 -8.83
CA SER A 817 -5.51 49.03 -9.63
C SER A 817 -5.37 47.88 -10.65
N ASP A 818 -4.13 47.49 -10.99
CA ASP A 818 -3.89 46.50 -12.07
C ASP A 818 -3.60 45.09 -11.55
N GLU A 819 -3.06 44.95 -10.32
CA GLU A 819 -2.84 43.64 -9.68
C GLU A 819 -4.14 42.99 -9.16
N GLU A 820 -5.13 43.77 -8.73
CA GLU A 820 -6.40 43.26 -8.16
C GLU A 820 -7.27 42.57 -9.23
N HIS A 821 -7.15 42.98 -10.50
CA HIS A 821 -7.83 42.36 -11.64
C HIS A 821 -7.16 41.07 -12.14
N GLN A 822 -5.85 40.90 -11.91
CA GLN A 822 -5.12 39.65 -12.22
C GLN A 822 -5.39 38.56 -11.17
N PHE A 823 -5.57 38.91 -9.89
CA PHE A 823 -5.77 37.92 -8.81
C PHE A 823 -7.08 37.13 -8.92
N LEU A 824 -8.15 37.72 -9.48
CA LEU A 824 -9.48 37.09 -9.59
C LEU A 824 -9.62 36.10 -10.76
N ASN A 825 -8.66 36.09 -11.71
CA ASN A 825 -8.71 35.28 -12.94
C ASN A 825 -7.67 34.17 -13.02
N ASN A 826 -6.73 34.10 -12.07
CA ASN A 826 -5.70 33.08 -12.06
C ASN A 826 -6.28 31.75 -11.57
N GLY A 827 -6.44 30.78 -12.49
CA GLY A 827 -6.76 29.40 -12.14
C GLY A 827 -5.65 28.76 -11.32
N GLU A 828 -5.91 27.58 -10.76
CA GLU A 828 -4.93 26.88 -9.95
C GLU A 828 -3.71 26.51 -10.83
N PRO A 829 -2.47 26.89 -10.49
CA PRO A 829 -1.32 26.73 -11.40
C PRO A 829 -1.01 25.27 -11.75
N ASP A 830 -1.33 24.34 -10.84
CA ASP A 830 -1.32 22.88 -11.02
C ASP A 830 -2.72 22.29 -11.33
N GLY A 831 -3.67 23.13 -11.73
CA GLY A 831 -5.05 22.78 -11.95
C GLY A 831 -5.28 21.90 -13.19
N ILE A 832 -6.48 21.36 -13.28
CA ILE A 832 -6.91 20.45 -14.36
C ILE A 832 -6.89 21.21 -15.69
N GLY A 833 -6.22 20.65 -16.70
CA GLY A 833 -6.18 21.19 -18.07
C GLY A 833 -7.50 20.97 -18.84
N TYR A 834 -7.62 21.57 -20.03
CA TYR A 834 -8.84 21.50 -20.86
C TYR A 834 -9.35 20.06 -21.07
N TRP A 835 -8.52 19.18 -21.64
CA TRP A 835 -8.89 17.78 -21.90
C TRP A 835 -9.06 16.96 -20.60
N GLY A 836 -8.34 17.32 -19.55
CA GLY A 836 -8.56 16.73 -18.22
C GLY A 836 -9.94 17.07 -17.68
N SER A 837 -10.40 18.29 -17.90
CA SER A 837 -11.72 18.76 -17.45
C SER A 837 -12.84 18.07 -18.22
N VAL A 838 -12.69 17.93 -19.54
CA VAL A 838 -13.59 17.12 -20.38
C VAL A 838 -13.68 15.68 -19.85
N ALA A 839 -12.55 15.04 -19.56
CA ALA A 839 -12.52 13.68 -19.03
C ALA A 839 -13.20 13.58 -17.63
N HIS A 840 -12.98 14.56 -16.76
CA HIS A 840 -13.63 14.62 -15.44
C HIS A 840 -15.15 14.82 -15.53
N MET A 841 -15.62 15.59 -16.51
CA MET A 841 -17.06 15.81 -16.74
C MET A 841 -17.72 14.57 -17.35
N ILE A 842 -17.08 13.92 -18.32
CA ILE A 842 -17.55 12.63 -18.85
C ILE A 842 -17.66 11.62 -17.71
N ARG A 843 -16.62 11.52 -16.86
CA ARG A 843 -16.64 10.70 -15.63
C ARG A 843 -17.80 11.05 -14.70
N ALA A 844 -18.06 12.32 -14.47
CA ALA A 844 -19.09 12.78 -13.55
C ALA A 844 -20.51 12.48 -14.05
N THR A 845 -20.68 12.39 -15.37
CA THR A 845 -21.99 12.20 -15.99
C THR A 845 -22.28 10.73 -16.28
N VAL A 846 -21.29 9.98 -16.80
CA VAL A 846 -21.43 8.56 -17.18
C VAL A 846 -21.38 7.66 -15.94
N GLY A 847 -22.55 7.39 -15.35
CA GLY A 847 -22.74 6.54 -14.17
C GLY A 847 -23.79 5.44 -14.35
N THR A 848 -24.43 5.04 -13.25
CA THR A 848 -25.50 4.01 -13.24
C THR A 848 -26.76 4.40 -14.00
N GLY A 849 -26.99 5.70 -14.21
CA GLY A 849 -28.15 6.22 -14.94
C GLY A 849 -28.23 5.75 -16.40
N ILE A 850 -27.11 5.33 -17.00
CA ILE A 850 -27.08 4.88 -18.39
C ILE A 850 -27.84 3.55 -18.61
N LEU A 851 -27.92 2.69 -17.59
CA LEU A 851 -28.50 1.36 -17.70
C LEU A 851 -30.02 1.37 -17.89
N LEU A 852 -30.69 2.44 -17.46
CA LEU A 852 -32.12 2.65 -17.56
C LEU A 852 -32.55 3.25 -18.91
N LEU A 853 -31.62 3.84 -19.67
CA LEU A 853 -31.96 4.55 -20.90
C LEU A 853 -32.66 3.66 -21.95
N PRO A 854 -32.24 2.40 -22.19
CA PRO A 854 -32.96 1.53 -23.12
C PRO A 854 -34.36 1.17 -22.64
N PHE A 855 -34.53 1.00 -21.32
CA PHE A 855 -35.82 0.68 -20.72
C PHE A 855 -36.82 1.84 -20.87
N GLU A 856 -36.35 3.08 -20.77
CA GLU A 856 -37.21 4.24 -21.06
C GLU A 856 -37.48 4.43 -22.56
N MET A 857 -36.54 4.08 -23.44
CA MET A 857 -36.81 4.06 -24.89
C MET A 857 -37.91 3.06 -25.24
N LYS A 858 -37.98 1.93 -24.53
CA LYS A 858 -39.13 1.01 -24.58
C LYS A 858 -40.41 1.70 -24.12
N ASN A 859 -40.45 2.29 -22.92
CA ASN A 859 -41.70 2.90 -22.43
C ASN A 859 -42.25 4.04 -23.31
N LEU A 860 -41.40 4.72 -24.10
CA LEU A 860 -41.75 5.92 -24.86
C LEU A 860 -41.87 5.68 -26.38
N GLY A 861 -41.24 4.63 -26.88
CA GLY A 861 -40.91 4.47 -28.30
C GLY A 861 -39.69 5.31 -28.70
N TYR A 862 -39.02 4.91 -29.79
CA TYR A 862 -37.73 5.51 -30.15
C TYR A 862 -37.83 6.97 -30.62
N VAL A 863 -38.94 7.41 -31.22
CA VAL A 863 -39.08 8.82 -31.69
C VAL A 863 -39.27 9.74 -30.49
N THR A 864 -40.26 9.45 -29.65
CA THR A 864 -40.59 10.25 -28.45
C THR A 864 -39.42 10.24 -27.47
N GLY A 865 -38.81 9.07 -27.23
CA GLY A 865 -37.64 8.94 -26.36
C GLY A 865 -36.44 9.73 -26.86
N THR A 866 -36.19 9.77 -28.17
CA THR A 866 -35.10 10.59 -28.76
C THR A 866 -35.32 12.07 -28.54
N VAL A 867 -36.53 12.57 -28.82
CA VAL A 867 -36.88 13.98 -28.64
C VAL A 867 -36.73 14.37 -27.17
N LEU A 868 -37.22 13.55 -26.24
CA LEU A 868 -37.14 13.81 -24.82
C LEU A 868 -35.70 13.77 -24.31
N LEU A 869 -34.90 12.77 -24.67
CA LEU A 869 -33.49 12.67 -24.27
C LEU A 869 -32.67 13.89 -24.75
N LEU A 870 -32.87 14.32 -26.01
CA LEU A 870 -32.21 15.51 -26.55
C LEU A 870 -32.67 16.78 -25.83
N SER A 871 -33.98 16.92 -25.60
CA SER A 871 -34.53 18.09 -24.90
C SER A 871 -34.03 18.19 -23.45
N ALA A 872 -34.00 17.07 -22.72
CA ALA A 872 -33.47 16.99 -21.36
C ALA A 872 -31.99 17.37 -21.31
N SER A 873 -31.20 16.89 -22.28
CA SER A 873 -29.78 17.21 -22.40
C SER A 873 -29.55 18.70 -22.67
N ILE A 874 -30.28 19.29 -23.62
CA ILE A 874 -30.18 20.73 -23.94
C ILE A 874 -30.56 21.59 -22.74
N ILE A 875 -31.67 21.26 -22.07
CA ILE A 875 -32.12 21.96 -20.87
C ILE A 875 -31.05 21.86 -19.78
N TYR A 876 -30.54 20.67 -19.50
CA TYR A 876 -29.51 20.46 -18.48
C TYR A 876 -28.25 21.29 -18.72
N TYR A 877 -27.66 21.21 -19.93
CA TYR A 877 -26.46 21.99 -20.22
C TYR A 877 -26.72 23.49 -20.17
N HIS A 878 -27.92 23.93 -20.54
CA HIS A 878 -28.33 25.31 -20.36
C HIS A 878 -28.37 25.73 -18.88
N ILE A 879 -28.92 24.89 -18.00
CA ILE A 879 -28.93 25.10 -16.55
C ILE A 879 -27.51 25.22 -15.98
N VAL A 880 -26.57 24.37 -16.42
CA VAL A 880 -25.17 24.46 -16.00
C VAL A 880 -24.53 25.78 -16.45
N HIS A 881 -24.82 26.25 -17.67
CA HIS A 881 -24.38 27.57 -18.13
C HIS A 881 -24.95 28.72 -17.28
N ILE A 882 -26.21 28.62 -16.84
CA ILE A 882 -26.83 29.58 -15.90
C ILE A 882 -26.06 29.59 -14.56
N LEU A 883 -25.74 28.41 -14.02
CA LEU A 883 -24.96 28.28 -12.79
C LEU A 883 -23.57 28.93 -12.92
N LEU A 884 -22.86 28.67 -14.01
CA LEU A 884 -21.54 29.26 -14.28
C LEU A 884 -21.61 30.79 -14.45
N TYR A 885 -22.70 31.31 -15.01
CA TYR A 885 -22.96 32.75 -15.14
C TYR A 885 -23.19 33.41 -13.78
N MET A 886 -24.07 32.85 -12.93
CA MET A 886 -24.36 33.40 -11.61
C MET A 886 -23.11 33.46 -10.73
N ASP A 887 -22.33 32.38 -10.75
CA ASP A 887 -21.07 32.27 -10.06
C ASP A 887 -20.06 33.35 -10.52
N ALA A 888 -19.88 33.55 -11.83
CA ALA A 888 -18.97 34.57 -12.35
C ALA A 888 -19.37 35.99 -11.92
N ARG A 889 -20.68 36.28 -11.88
CA ARG A 889 -21.21 37.59 -11.46
C ARG A 889 -21.05 37.81 -9.97
N LEU A 890 -21.39 36.84 -9.14
CA LEU A 890 -21.27 36.95 -7.69
C LEU A 890 -19.81 37.04 -7.22
N ARG A 891 -18.87 36.29 -7.83
CA ARG A 891 -17.43 36.42 -7.51
C ARG A 891 -16.93 37.85 -7.73
N LYS A 892 -17.36 38.49 -8.82
CA LYS A 892 -17.02 39.89 -9.13
C LYS A 892 -17.57 40.86 -8.07
N HIS A 893 -18.78 40.62 -7.56
CA HIS A 893 -19.42 41.48 -6.57
C HIS A 893 -18.98 41.22 -5.12
N LEU A 894 -18.66 39.98 -4.76
CA LEU A 894 -18.29 39.58 -3.39
C LEU A 894 -16.79 39.58 -3.12
N LYS A 895 -15.95 39.71 -4.16
CA LYS A 895 -14.48 39.59 -4.06
C LYS A 895 -14.03 38.28 -3.38
N VAL A 896 -14.69 37.16 -3.68
CA VAL A 896 -14.33 35.83 -3.14
C VAL A 896 -13.92 34.86 -4.26
N ASN A 897 -12.93 34.02 -3.98
CA ASN A 897 -12.33 33.13 -4.99
C ASN A 897 -13.10 31.82 -5.21
N ARG A 898 -13.93 31.39 -4.25
CA ARG A 898 -14.63 30.10 -4.30
C ARG A 898 -16.08 30.23 -3.81
N LEU A 899 -17.02 29.79 -4.64
CA LEU A 899 -18.43 29.70 -4.31
C LEU A 899 -18.94 28.26 -4.54
N THR A 900 -19.85 27.82 -3.67
CA THR A 900 -20.65 26.60 -3.86
C THR A 900 -22.09 26.98 -4.19
N TYR A 901 -22.88 26.05 -4.74
CA TYR A 901 -24.27 26.31 -5.10
C TYR A 901 -25.12 26.79 -3.90
N ALA A 902 -24.96 26.15 -2.73
CA ALA A 902 -25.64 26.55 -1.51
C ALA A 902 -25.28 27.98 -1.06
N ILE A 903 -24.02 28.40 -1.20
CA ILE A 903 -23.58 29.77 -0.87
C ILE A 903 -24.12 30.78 -1.89
N ILE A 904 -24.13 30.45 -3.18
CA ILE A 904 -24.72 31.28 -4.24
C ILE A 904 -26.20 31.54 -3.94
N ALA A 905 -26.96 30.49 -3.61
CA ALA A 905 -28.35 30.60 -3.24
C ALA A 905 -28.53 31.46 -1.96
N ASP A 906 -27.74 31.19 -0.92
CA ASP A 906 -27.81 31.91 0.36
C ASP A 906 -27.58 33.42 0.17
N GLU A 907 -26.57 33.78 -0.62
CA GLU A 907 -26.23 35.17 -0.89
C GLU A 907 -27.32 35.89 -1.70
N ILE A 908 -27.85 35.26 -2.77
CA ILE A 908 -28.93 35.82 -3.59
C ILE A 908 -30.19 36.01 -2.74
N PHE A 909 -30.59 35.01 -1.95
CA PHE A 909 -31.78 35.11 -1.10
C PHE A 909 -31.62 36.14 0.01
N SER A 910 -30.43 36.28 0.59
CA SER A 910 -30.16 37.26 1.63
C SER A 910 -30.37 38.71 1.17
N ARG A 911 -30.15 38.97 -0.12
CA ARG A 911 -30.26 40.29 -0.77
C ARG A 911 -31.59 40.48 -1.50
N ALA A 912 -32.49 39.51 -1.44
CA ALA A 912 -33.79 39.57 -2.11
C ALA A 912 -34.75 40.57 -1.42
N PRO A 913 -35.63 41.24 -2.18
CA PRO A 913 -36.62 42.15 -1.61
C PRO A 913 -37.64 41.40 -0.74
N PHE A 914 -38.20 42.08 0.26
CA PHE A 914 -39.28 41.56 1.09
C PHE A 914 -40.55 41.32 0.22
N PRO A 915 -41.26 40.18 0.36
CA PRO A 915 -41.15 39.15 1.39
C PRO A 915 -40.29 37.92 1.02
N ILE A 916 -39.66 37.89 -0.17
CA ILE A 916 -38.96 36.71 -0.70
C ILE A 916 -37.84 36.23 0.25
N ASN A 917 -37.13 37.16 0.88
CA ASN A 917 -36.08 36.85 1.87
C ASN A 917 -36.60 36.05 3.09
N LYS A 918 -37.89 36.11 3.44
CA LYS A 918 -38.46 35.27 4.52
C LYS A 918 -38.39 33.78 4.21
N PHE A 919 -38.45 33.41 2.94
CA PHE A 919 -38.40 32.01 2.50
C PHE A 919 -36.98 31.43 2.42
N ARG A 920 -35.93 32.26 2.65
CA ARG A 920 -34.51 31.86 2.59
C ARG A 920 -34.23 30.55 3.33
N LYS A 921 -34.68 30.43 4.59
CA LYS A 921 -34.42 29.22 5.40
C LYS A 921 -35.08 27.97 4.82
N SER A 922 -36.33 28.09 4.36
CA SER A 922 -37.08 26.97 3.76
C SER A 922 -36.47 26.51 2.43
N LEU A 923 -36.00 27.46 1.62
CA LEU A 923 -35.38 27.17 0.32
C LEU A 923 -33.98 26.55 0.47
N LEU A 924 -33.18 27.04 1.42
CA LEU A 924 -31.91 26.40 1.77
C LEU A 924 -32.12 25.00 2.35
N PHE A 925 -33.15 24.81 3.17
CA PHE A 925 -33.53 23.49 3.67
C PHE A 925 -33.86 22.53 2.52
N LEU A 926 -34.61 22.95 1.50
CA LEU A 926 -34.89 22.13 0.32
C LEU A 926 -33.61 21.76 -0.45
N ILE A 927 -32.68 22.71 -0.62
CA ILE A 927 -31.38 22.44 -1.24
C ILE A 927 -30.59 21.41 -0.41
N TYR A 928 -30.52 21.57 0.92
CA TYR A 928 -29.84 20.60 1.79
C TYR A 928 -30.51 19.22 1.76
N VAL A 929 -31.84 19.14 1.76
CA VAL A 929 -32.58 17.88 1.65
C VAL A 929 -32.21 17.15 0.36
N TYR A 930 -32.08 17.84 -0.75
CA TYR A 930 -31.66 17.21 -2.01
C TYR A 930 -30.25 16.66 -1.99
N TYR A 931 -29.28 17.40 -1.44
CA TYR A 931 -27.93 16.88 -1.22
C TYR A 931 -27.89 15.71 -0.23
N ILE A 932 -28.85 15.67 0.70
CA ILE A 932 -29.00 14.61 1.71
C ILE A 932 -29.65 13.34 1.14
N VAL A 933 -30.61 13.45 0.21
CA VAL A 933 -31.32 12.30 -0.37
C VAL A 933 -30.39 11.55 -1.34
N PRO A 934 -29.94 10.33 -1.00
CA PRO A 934 -28.84 9.66 -1.71
C PRO A 934 -29.37 8.75 -2.84
N THR A 935 -30.11 9.31 -3.81
CA THR A 935 -30.76 8.54 -4.90
C THR A 935 -29.74 7.73 -5.73
N SER A 936 -28.66 8.36 -6.19
CA SER A 936 -27.58 7.71 -6.97
C SER A 936 -26.85 6.60 -6.22
N LYS A 937 -26.76 6.71 -4.89
CA LYS A 937 -26.14 5.72 -4.00
C LYS A 937 -27.05 4.51 -3.85
N SER A 938 -28.34 4.76 -3.65
CA SER A 938 -29.38 3.73 -3.56
C SER A 938 -29.47 2.92 -4.85
N ILE A 939 -29.43 3.58 -6.01
CA ILE A 939 -29.34 2.95 -7.33
C ILE A 939 -28.10 2.05 -7.42
N SER A 940 -26.94 2.54 -6.99
CA SER A 940 -25.70 1.76 -7.06
C SER A 940 -25.75 0.49 -6.20
N LEU A 941 -26.36 0.56 -5.00
CA LEU A 941 -26.57 -0.61 -4.13
C LEU A 941 -27.44 -1.69 -4.80
N VAL A 942 -28.57 -1.28 -5.40
CA VAL A 942 -29.50 -2.20 -6.09
C VAL A 942 -28.86 -2.81 -7.34
N VAL A 943 -28.06 -2.06 -8.08
CA VAL A 943 -27.37 -2.59 -9.28
C VAL A 943 -26.28 -3.58 -8.87
N ILE A 944 -25.48 -3.29 -7.84
CA ILE A 944 -24.47 -4.22 -7.32
C ILE A 944 -25.14 -5.50 -6.83
N SER A 945 -26.25 -5.40 -6.09
CA SER A 945 -26.95 -6.60 -5.60
C SER A 945 -27.48 -7.48 -6.73
N LYS A 946 -28.08 -6.89 -7.78
CA LYS A 946 -28.54 -7.62 -8.97
C LYS A 946 -27.39 -8.28 -9.74
N ASN A 947 -26.21 -7.67 -9.77
CA ASN A 947 -25.03 -8.27 -10.41
C ASN A 947 -24.47 -9.43 -9.58
N VAL A 948 -24.41 -9.28 -8.25
CA VAL A 948 -23.99 -10.35 -7.33
C VAL A 948 -24.97 -11.53 -7.39
N GLU A 949 -26.27 -11.27 -7.48
CA GLU A 949 -27.29 -12.31 -7.68
C GLU A 949 -27.05 -13.10 -8.97
N LYS A 950 -26.70 -12.45 -10.08
CA LYS A 950 -26.36 -13.15 -11.33
C LYS A 950 -25.11 -14.00 -11.22
N ILE A 951 -24.09 -13.48 -10.53
CA ILE A 951 -22.87 -14.25 -10.23
C ILE A 951 -23.22 -15.48 -9.39
N ALA A 952 -24.08 -15.34 -8.38
CA ALA A 952 -24.54 -16.45 -7.56
C ALA A 952 -25.34 -17.49 -8.37
N LYS A 953 -26.25 -17.03 -9.24
CA LYS A 953 -27.02 -17.90 -10.16
C LYS A 953 -26.15 -18.69 -11.12
N TYR A 954 -25.05 -18.10 -11.62
CA TYR A 954 -24.07 -18.83 -12.44
C TYR A 954 -23.48 -20.05 -11.71
N TYR A 955 -23.36 -19.98 -10.38
CA TYR A 955 -22.88 -21.07 -9.52
C TYR A 955 -24.02 -21.89 -8.88
N ASN A 956 -25.27 -21.73 -9.34
CA ASN A 956 -26.47 -22.37 -8.76
C ASN A 956 -26.70 -22.05 -7.27
N ILE A 957 -26.35 -20.84 -6.83
CA ILE A 957 -26.61 -20.35 -5.48
C ILE A 957 -27.77 -19.36 -5.53
N ASP A 958 -28.88 -19.70 -4.87
CA ASP A 958 -30.02 -18.81 -4.69
C ASP A 958 -29.75 -17.82 -3.56
N LEU A 959 -29.59 -16.55 -3.92
CA LEU A 959 -29.16 -15.51 -2.98
C LEU A 959 -30.15 -14.34 -3.01
N ASN A 960 -30.68 -13.97 -1.84
CA ASN A 960 -31.65 -12.88 -1.74
C ASN A 960 -30.93 -11.52 -1.88
N PRO A 961 -31.32 -10.65 -2.84
CA PRO A 961 -30.67 -9.36 -3.07
C PRO A 961 -30.71 -8.43 -1.86
N THR A 962 -31.73 -8.53 -0.99
CA THR A 962 -31.84 -7.71 0.23
C THR A 962 -30.73 -8.04 1.24
N ILE A 963 -30.30 -9.31 1.31
CA ILE A 963 -29.19 -9.74 2.16
C ILE A 963 -27.88 -9.13 1.64
N VAL A 964 -27.68 -9.13 0.32
CA VAL A 964 -26.51 -8.50 -0.31
C VAL A 964 -26.46 -7.01 0.00
N ILE A 965 -27.57 -6.30 -0.16
CA ILE A 965 -27.65 -4.85 0.14
C ILE A 965 -27.30 -4.59 1.62
N THR A 966 -27.79 -5.44 2.54
CA THR A 966 -27.53 -5.31 3.98
C THR A 966 -26.07 -5.55 4.34
N ILE A 967 -25.41 -6.55 3.73
CA ILE A 967 -23.96 -6.77 3.93
C ILE A 967 -23.16 -5.63 3.31
N LEU A 968 -23.53 -5.21 2.10
CA LEU A 968 -22.80 -4.20 1.34
C LEU A 968 -22.83 -2.83 2.03
N ILE A 969 -23.95 -2.44 2.64
CA ILE A 969 -24.03 -1.15 3.35
C ILE A 969 -23.14 -1.12 4.59
N VAL A 970 -23.00 -2.23 5.32
CA VAL A 970 -22.09 -2.31 6.48
C VAL A 970 -20.66 -2.07 6.02
N VAL A 971 -20.25 -2.75 4.94
CA VAL A 971 -18.93 -2.57 4.34
C VAL A 971 -18.74 -1.12 3.89
N LEU A 972 -19.65 -0.59 3.08
CA LEU A 972 -19.56 0.78 2.56
C LEU A 972 -19.54 1.84 3.66
N THR A 973 -20.29 1.63 4.74
CA THR A 973 -20.31 2.55 5.90
C THR A 973 -18.93 2.62 6.54
N ILE A 974 -18.26 1.48 6.75
CA ILE A 974 -16.88 1.43 7.28
C ILE A 974 -15.93 2.23 6.39
N PHE A 975 -15.98 2.03 5.07
CA PHE A 975 -15.14 2.79 4.13
C PHE A 975 -15.46 4.29 4.12
N CYS A 976 -16.73 4.68 4.32
CA CYS A 976 -17.16 6.07 4.41
C CYS A 976 -16.80 6.76 5.75
N MET A 977 -16.32 6.01 6.76
CA MET A 977 -15.79 6.61 8.00
C MET A 977 -14.39 7.21 7.81
N PHE A 978 -13.58 6.66 6.90
CA PHE A 978 -12.18 7.04 6.74
C PHE A 978 -11.94 8.00 5.58
N ARG A 979 -11.84 9.31 5.86
CA ARG A 979 -11.62 10.34 4.81
C ARG A 979 -10.32 10.12 4.02
N SER A 980 -9.30 9.55 4.65
CA SER A 980 -7.98 9.29 4.04
C SER A 980 -8.03 8.33 2.85
N ILE A 981 -9.08 7.49 2.73
CA ILE A 981 -9.19 6.49 1.65
C ILE A 981 -9.46 7.10 0.28
N LEU A 982 -10.00 8.33 0.24
CA LEU A 982 -10.23 9.09 -0.99
C LEU A 982 -8.94 9.26 -1.81
N LYS A 983 -7.81 9.53 -1.14
CA LYS A 983 -6.52 9.72 -1.82
C LYS A 983 -6.08 8.46 -2.59
N ILE A 984 -6.47 7.29 -2.10
CA ILE A 984 -6.19 5.99 -2.72
C ILE A 984 -7.21 5.73 -3.84
N LEU A 985 -8.51 5.97 -3.61
CA LEU A 985 -9.58 5.66 -4.57
C LEU A 985 -9.64 6.59 -5.79
N VAL A 986 -9.14 7.83 -5.68
CA VAL A 986 -9.15 8.82 -6.78
C VAL A 986 -8.49 8.30 -8.07
N PRO A 987 -7.26 7.73 -8.04
CA PRO A 987 -6.65 7.15 -9.24
C PRO A 987 -7.33 5.86 -9.73
N PHE A 988 -7.78 4.98 -8.82
CA PHE A 988 -8.55 3.79 -9.19
C PHE A 988 -9.84 4.14 -9.93
N SER A 989 -10.49 5.24 -9.53
CA SER A 989 -11.71 5.68 -10.18
C SER A 989 -11.48 6.16 -11.62
N SER A 990 -10.32 6.75 -11.93
CA SER A 990 -10.00 7.09 -13.32
C SER A 990 -9.94 5.84 -14.21
N THR A 991 -9.42 4.72 -13.69
CA THR A 991 -9.40 3.42 -14.37
C THR A 991 -10.80 2.82 -14.49
N THR A 992 -11.64 2.90 -13.45
CA THR A 992 -13.01 2.37 -13.50
C THR A 992 -13.88 3.06 -14.54
N ASN A 993 -13.64 4.33 -14.86
CA ASN A 993 -14.43 5.03 -15.89
C ASN A 993 -14.12 4.54 -17.31
N ILE A 994 -12.86 4.23 -17.58
CA ILE A 994 -12.46 3.59 -18.85
C ILE A 994 -13.14 2.23 -18.94
N PHE A 995 -13.15 1.47 -17.84
CA PHE A 995 -13.89 0.21 -17.79
C PHE A 995 -15.39 0.41 -17.97
N THR A 996 -16.03 1.43 -17.38
CA THR A 996 -17.46 1.72 -17.58
C THR A 996 -17.79 2.03 -19.04
N LEU A 997 -16.95 2.82 -19.73
CA LEU A 997 -17.13 3.10 -21.17
C LEU A 997 -16.90 1.85 -22.03
N VAL A 998 -15.87 1.06 -21.73
CA VAL A 998 -15.60 -0.21 -22.43
C VAL A 998 -16.74 -1.20 -22.20
N ILE A 999 -17.21 -1.35 -20.96
CA ILE A 999 -18.35 -2.20 -20.59
C ILE A 999 -19.60 -1.75 -21.34
N ALA A 1000 -19.85 -0.44 -21.42
CA ALA A 1000 -20.99 0.08 -22.16
C ALA A 1000 -20.89 -0.22 -23.67
N LEU A 1001 -19.71 -0.11 -24.27
CA LEU A 1001 -19.47 -0.54 -25.66
C LEU A 1001 -19.66 -2.04 -25.83
N VAL A 1002 -19.21 -2.85 -24.88
CA VAL A 1002 -19.40 -4.31 -24.90
C VAL A 1002 -20.87 -4.67 -24.77
N ILE A 1003 -21.64 -3.98 -23.92
CA ILE A 1003 -23.10 -4.15 -23.82
C ILE A 1003 -23.76 -3.84 -25.17
N ILE A 1004 -23.36 -2.76 -25.85
CA ILE A 1004 -23.87 -2.44 -27.19
C ILE A 1004 -23.55 -3.57 -28.18
N ILE A 1005 -22.30 -4.05 -28.21
CA ILE A 1005 -21.86 -5.13 -29.11
C ILE A 1005 -22.64 -6.43 -28.82
N TYR A 1006 -22.79 -6.79 -27.55
CA TYR A 1006 -23.54 -7.98 -27.13
C TYR A 1006 -25.03 -7.84 -27.44
N SER A 1007 -25.60 -6.64 -27.30
CA SER A 1007 -26.99 -6.38 -27.69
C SER A 1007 -27.19 -6.58 -29.19
N ILE A 1008 -26.22 -6.19 -30.03
CA ILE A 1008 -26.26 -6.46 -31.47
C ILE A 1008 -26.10 -7.96 -31.75
N ARG A 1009 -25.18 -8.63 -31.06
CA ARG A 1009 -24.88 -10.07 -31.19
C ARG A 1009 -26.09 -10.96 -30.85
N TYR A 1010 -26.76 -10.65 -29.75
CA TYR A 1010 -27.91 -11.39 -29.21
C TYR A 1010 -29.24 -10.70 -29.52
N ARG A 1011 -29.31 -9.99 -30.66
CA ARG A 1011 -30.54 -9.33 -31.12
C ARG A 1011 -31.67 -10.34 -31.28
N ASN A 1012 -32.84 -10.01 -30.74
CA ASN A 1012 -34.07 -10.73 -31.02
C ASN A 1012 -34.58 -10.32 -32.42
N THR A 1013 -34.59 -11.26 -33.37
CA THR A 1013 -35.01 -10.99 -34.76
C THR A 1013 -36.50 -10.67 -34.89
N ASN A 1014 -37.29 -11.01 -33.89
CA ASN A 1014 -38.73 -10.73 -33.81
C ASN A 1014 -39.04 -9.57 -32.86
N ALA A 1015 -38.03 -8.79 -32.44
CA ALA A 1015 -38.25 -7.64 -31.57
C ALA A 1015 -39.22 -6.65 -32.22
N VAL A 1016 -40.35 -6.41 -31.56
CA VAL A 1016 -41.26 -5.33 -31.93
C VAL A 1016 -40.66 -4.03 -31.41
N VAL A 1017 -40.52 -3.06 -32.28
CA VAL A 1017 -40.01 -1.72 -31.95
C VAL A 1017 -41.03 -0.69 -32.36
N HIS A 1018 -41.42 0.15 -31.42
CA HIS A 1018 -42.46 1.13 -31.65
C HIS A 1018 -41.85 2.51 -31.93
N PRO A 1019 -42.24 3.19 -33.02
CA PRO A 1019 -41.87 4.59 -33.21
C PRO A 1019 -42.40 5.46 -32.07
N ILE A 1020 -43.63 5.18 -31.66
CA ILE A 1020 -44.34 5.82 -30.56
C ILE A 1020 -45.14 4.71 -29.88
N GLU A 1021 -44.83 4.38 -28.63
CA GLU A 1021 -45.39 3.20 -27.94
C GLU A 1021 -46.67 3.53 -27.15
N ASN A 1022 -46.83 4.76 -26.65
CA ASN A 1022 -48.09 5.35 -26.16
C ASN A 1022 -47.97 6.87 -26.02
N LEU A 1023 -48.99 7.64 -26.46
CA LEU A 1023 -49.08 9.11 -26.28
C LEU A 1023 -49.73 9.49 -24.93
N ASP A 1024 -49.82 8.53 -24.01
CA ASP A 1024 -50.24 8.80 -22.65
C ASP A 1024 -49.26 9.78 -22.00
N PHE A 1025 -49.80 10.89 -21.52
CA PHE A 1025 -49.02 12.01 -21.02
C PHE A 1025 -48.16 11.63 -19.80
N MET A 1026 -48.62 10.65 -19.00
CA MET A 1026 -48.02 10.27 -17.72
C MET A 1026 -46.68 9.51 -17.88
N PRO A 1027 -46.59 8.39 -18.66
CA PRO A 1027 -45.30 7.73 -18.94
C PRO A 1027 -44.27 8.63 -19.63
N THR A 1028 -44.74 9.50 -20.53
CA THR A 1028 -43.92 10.50 -21.25
C THR A 1028 -43.19 11.43 -20.29
N ILE A 1029 -43.86 11.84 -19.21
CA ILE A 1029 -43.32 12.75 -18.20
C ILE A 1029 -42.40 12.02 -17.21
N ARG A 1030 -42.70 10.77 -16.86
CA ARG A 1030 -41.78 9.92 -16.08
C ARG A 1030 -40.46 9.69 -16.80
N GLY A 1031 -40.52 9.41 -18.10
CA GLY A 1031 -39.34 9.28 -18.96
C GLY A 1031 -38.47 10.54 -18.94
N MET A 1032 -39.09 11.73 -18.95
CA MET A 1032 -38.36 13.00 -18.81
C MET A 1032 -37.62 13.09 -17.47
N ALA A 1033 -38.23 12.72 -16.35
CA ALA A 1033 -37.57 12.73 -15.04
C ALA A 1033 -36.35 11.79 -15.02
N ILE A 1034 -36.48 10.59 -15.59
CA ILE A 1034 -35.39 9.60 -15.65
C ILE A 1034 -34.25 10.08 -16.56
N PHE A 1035 -34.56 10.67 -17.71
CA PHE A 1035 -33.54 11.28 -18.58
C PHE A 1035 -32.84 12.46 -17.92
N VAL A 1036 -33.58 13.34 -17.21
CA VAL A 1036 -32.97 14.43 -16.43
C VAL A 1036 -32.02 13.87 -15.37
N ASN A 1037 -32.44 12.84 -14.62
CA ASN A 1037 -31.58 12.20 -13.62
C ASN A 1037 -30.31 11.57 -14.23
N ALA A 1038 -30.40 11.01 -15.45
CA ALA A 1038 -29.27 10.38 -16.13
C ALA A 1038 -28.20 11.38 -16.60
N VAL A 1039 -28.58 12.62 -16.91
CA VAL A 1039 -27.66 13.67 -17.40
C VAL A 1039 -27.16 14.58 -16.25
N LEU A 1040 -27.82 14.53 -15.09
CA LEU A 1040 -27.55 15.38 -13.94
C LEU A 1040 -26.12 15.22 -13.39
N SER A 1041 -25.35 16.31 -13.37
CA SER A 1041 -23.99 16.36 -12.80
C SER A 1041 -23.63 17.76 -12.24
N THR A 1042 -24.63 18.57 -11.86
CA THR A 1042 -24.49 19.95 -11.37
C THR A 1042 -23.56 20.07 -10.16
N ASP A 1043 -23.60 19.07 -9.27
CA ASP A 1043 -22.83 19.01 -8.03
C ASP A 1043 -21.31 19.08 -8.21
N ILE A 1044 -20.81 18.66 -9.36
CA ILE A 1044 -19.38 18.54 -9.65
C ILE A 1044 -18.87 19.76 -10.43
N MET A 1045 -19.75 20.57 -11.03
CA MET A 1045 -19.37 21.63 -11.97
C MET A 1045 -18.62 22.80 -11.31
N LEU A 1046 -19.11 23.29 -10.16
CA LEU A 1046 -18.43 24.38 -9.44
C LEU A 1046 -17.13 23.93 -8.77
N PRO A 1047 -17.08 22.77 -8.06
CA PRO A 1047 -15.81 22.23 -7.58
C PRO A 1047 -14.80 22.01 -8.71
N LEU A 1048 -15.22 21.45 -9.85
CA LEU A 1048 -14.36 21.26 -11.01
C LEU A 1048 -13.81 22.58 -11.54
N LYS A 1049 -14.67 23.59 -11.75
CA LYS A 1049 -14.25 24.93 -12.18
C LYS A 1049 -13.21 25.53 -11.24
N ASN A 1050 -13.39 25.35 -9.93
CA ASN A 1050 -12.47 25.87 -8.92
C ASN A 1050 -11.11 25.17 -8.91
N SER A 1051 -10.99 23.99 -9.54
CA SER A 1051 -9.75 23.21 -9.65
C SER A 1051 -9.13 23.25 -11.06
N MET A 1052 -9.67 24.05 -11.98
CA MET A 1052 -9.13 24.18 -13.34
C MET A 1052 -7.97 25.17 -13.41
N ARG A 1053 -6.99 24.86 -14.27
CA ARG A 1053 -5.88 25.79 -14.59
C ARG A 1053 -6.36 27.01 -15.37
N GLU A 1054 -7.33 26.81 -16.26
CA GLU A 1054 -7.93 27.86 -17.09
C GLU A 1054 -9.46 27.83 -16.96
N PRO A 1055 -10.03 28.29 -15.83
CA PRO A 1055 -11.47 28.19 -15.55
C PRO A 1055 -12.34 28.93 -16.58
N GLN A 1056 -11.78 29.90 -17.30
CA GLN A 1056 -12.43 30.63 -18.39
C GLN A 1056 -12.77 29.73 -19.59
N LYS A 1057 -11.97 28.68 -19.85
CA LYS A 1057 -12.21 27.73 -20.95
C LYS A 1057 -13.30 26.70 -20.64
N LEU A 1058 -13.88 26.70 -19.45
CA LEU A 1058 -14.97 25.78 -19.11
C LEU A 1058 -16.27 26.12 -19.86
N GLY A 1059 -16.68 27.39 -19.83
CA GLY A 1059 -17.98 27.88 -20.34
C GLY A 1059 -17.95 28.57 -21.71
N GLY A 1060 -16.81 28.61 -22.41
CA GLY A 1060 -16.73 29.22 -23.75
C GLY A 1060 -17.53 28.47 -24.82
N SER A 1061 -17.70 29.07 -26.01
CA SER A 1061 -18.46 28.46 -27.13
C SER A 1061 -17.87 27.11 -27.58
N PHE A 1062 -16.54 26.98 -27.56
CA PHE A 1062 -15.80 25.71 -27.69
C PHE A 1062 -15.19 25.27 -26.35
N GLY A 1063 -15.87 25.61 -25.26
CA GLY A 1063 -15.42 25.29 -23.90
C GLY A 1063 -15.58 23.81 -23.59
N ALA A 1064 -14.89 23.37 -22.53
CA ALA A 1064 -14.89 21.97 -22.10
C ALA A 1064 -16.32 21.45 -21.82
N LEU A 1065 -17.24 22.30 -21.36
CA LEU A 1065 -18.65 21.95 -21.16
C LEU A 1065 -19.37 21.56 -22.46
N ASN A 1066 -19.25 22.39 -23.50
CA ASN A 1066 -19.91 22.13 -24.79
C ASN A 1066 -19.28 20.92 -25.50
N ALA A 1067 -17.96 20.75 -25.43
CA ALA A 1067 -17.28 19.56 -25.99
C ALA A 1067 -17.75 18.28 -25.28
N THR A 1068 -17.87 18.31 -23.95
CA THR A 1068 -18.37 17.17 -23.16
C THR A 1068 -19.83 16.87 -23.50
N ALA A 1069 -20.67 17.90 -23.66
CA ALA A 1069 -22.08 17.75 -23.99
C ALA A 1069 -22.29 16.97 -25.29
N VAL A 1070 -21.56 17.33 -26.35
CA VAL A 1070 -21.67 16.64 -27.65
C VAL A 1070 -21.30 15.16 -27.51
N ILE A 1071 -20.19 14.86 -26.82
CA ILE A 1071 -19.72 13.47 -26.63
C ILE A 1071 -20.74 12.64 -25.86
N ILE A 1072 -21.26 13.16 -24.74
CA ILE A 1072 -22.21 12.44 -23.88
C ILE A 1072 -23.53 12.21 -24.60
N VAL A 1073 -24.07 13.23 -25.29
CA VAL A 1073 -25.36 13.09 -25.99
C VAL A 1073 -25.29 12.02 -27.09
N ILE A 1074 -24.23 12.02 -27.89
CA ILE A 1074 -24.02 10.98 -28.92
C ILE A 1074 -23.93 9.60 -28.28
N PHE A 1075 -23.16 9.48 -27.19
CA PHE A 1075 -22.95 8.22 -26.50
C PHE A 1075 -24.24 7.69 -25.83
N TYR A 1076 -24.98 8.55 -25.13
CA TYR A 1076 -26.23 8.19 -24.47
C TYR A 1076 -27.31 7.82 -25.47
N TYR A 1077 -27.40 8.56 -26.58
CA TYR A 1077 -28.32 8.22 -27.65
C TYR A 1077 -28.01 6.84 -28.25
N GLY A 1078 -26.74 6.56 -28.56
CA GLY A 1078 -26.32 5.24 -29.04
C GLY A 1078 -26.58 4.11 -28.04
N PHE A 1079 -26.29 4.35 -26.76
CA PHE A 1079 -26.53 3.37 -25.70
C PHE A 1079 -28.00 3.15 -25.39
N ALA A 1080 -28.86 4.15 -25.57
CA ALA A 1080 -30.30 4.02 -25.39
C ALA A 1080 -30.95 3.30 -26.58
N LEU A 1081 -30.62 3.73 -27.80
CA LEU A 1081 -31.27 3.28 -29.02
C LEU A 1081 -30.87 1.85 -29.42
N ILE A 1082 -29.57 1.53 -29.44
CA ILE A 1082 -29.10 0.26 -30.00
C ILE A 1082 -29.63 -0.96 -29.21
N PRO A 1083 -29.56 -0.99 -27.86
CA PRO A 1083 -30.12 -2.11 -27.11
C PRO A 1083 -31.64 -2.19 -27.22
N TYR A 1084 -32.36 -1.06 -27.29
CA TYR A 1084 -33.81 -1.07 -27.53
C TYR A 1084 -34.14 -1.65 -28.91
N LEU A 1085 -33.43 -1.24 -29.96
CA LEU A 1085 -33.60 -1.82 -31.31
C LEU A 1085 -33.24 -3.32 -31.37
N SER A 1086 -32.46 -3.82 -30.42
CA SER A 1086 -32.06 -5.22 -30.37
C SER A 1086 -33.02 -6.12 -29.60
N TYR A 1087 -33.69 -5.60 -28.57
CA TYR A 1087 -34.56 -6.40 -27.69
C TYR A 1087 -36.04 -5.99 -27.75
N GLY A 1088 -36.39 -4.81 -28.27
CA GLY A 1088 -37.76 -4.32 -28.35
C GLY A 1088 -38.44 -4.27 -26.98
N ASP A 1089 -39.66 -4.81 -26.91
CA ASP A 1089 -40.46 -4.90 -25.68
C ASP A 1089 -39.82 -5.79 -24.60
N ASP A 1090 -38.79 -6.59 -24.90
CA ASP A 1090 -38.15 -7.46 -23.90
C ASP A 1090 -37.13 -6.73 -23.02
N VAL A 1091 -36.84 -5.44 -23.27
CA VAL A 1091 -35.88 -4.67 -22.46
C VAL A 1091 -36.30 -4.62 -20.98
N LYS A 1092 -35.36 -4.98 -20.09
CA LYS A 1092 -35.52 -4.91 -18.62
C LYS A 1092 -34.88 -3.64 -18.06
N GLU A 1093 -35.30 -3.22 -16.86
CA GLU A 1093 -34.79 -2.01 -16.17
C GLU A 1093 -33.26 -1.93 -16.05
N ASN A 1094 -32.59 -3.08 -15.92
CA ASN A 1094 -31.14 -3.20 -16.00
C ASN A 1094 -30.78 -4.02 -17.23
N ILE A 1095 -30.27 -3.35 -18.28
CA ILE A 1095 -29.95 -3.97 -19.58
C ILE A 1095 -28.98 -5.15 -19.47
N LEU A 1096 -28.09 -5.19 -18.46
CA LEU A 1096 -27.24 -6.35 -18.21
C LEU A 1096 -28.05 -7.63 -17.93
N SER A 1097 -29.34 -7.51 -17.64
CA SER A 1097 -30.26 -8.63 -17.32
C SER A 1097 -30.97 -9.19 -18.55
N ASN A 1098 -30.78 -8.55 -19.70
CA ASN A 1098 -31.20 -9.04 -21.01
C ASN A 1098 -30.16 -9.96 -21.64
N ILE A 1099 -28.91 -9.90 -21.17
CA ILE A 1099 -27.80 -10.70 -21.72
C ILE A 1099 -27.71 -12.03 -20.95
N PRO A 1100 -27.64 -13.20 -21.63
CA PRO A 1100 -27.60 -14.52 -20.98
C PRO A 1100 -26.37 -14.69 -20.07
N VAL A 1101 -26.50 -15.49 -19.00
CA VAL A 1101 -25.49 -15.61 -17.94
C VAL A 1101 -24.38 -16.63 -18.29
N ASP A 1102 -24.55 -17.40 -19.38
CA ASP A 1102 -23.71 -18.56 -19.69
C ASP A 1102 -22.29 -18.20 -20.20
N ASP A 1103 -22.04 -16.92 -20.51
CA ASP A 1103 -20.75 -16.44 -21.02
C ASP A 1103 -19.86 -15.91 -19.88
N LEU A 1104 -18.64 -16.43 -19.81
CA LEU A 1104 -17.61 -16.00 -18.87
C LEU A 1104 -17.31 -14.49 -18.98
N LEU A 1105 -17.42 -13.91 -20.18
CA LEU A 1105 -17.20 -12.48 -20.37
C LEU A 1105 -18.25 -11.64 -19.63
N ILE A 1106 -19.50 -12.10 -19.62
CA ILE A 1106 -20.61 -11.41 -18.94
C ILE A 1106 -20.44 -11.51 -17.42
N LEU A 1107 -19.95 -12.64 -16.92
CA LEU A 1107 -19.57 -12.78 -15.51
C LEU A 1107 -18.47 -11.77 -15.14
N CYS A 1108 -17.41 -11.68 -15.94
CA CYS A 1108 -16.33 -10.71 -15.75
C CYS A 1108 -16.85 -9.27 -15.79
N ILE A 1109 -17.76 -8.93 -16.70
CA ILE A 1109 -18.38 -7.61 -16.78
C ILE A 1109 -19.17 -7.30 -15.51
N ASN A 1110 -19.99 -8.24 -15.02
CA ASN A 1110 -20.76 -8.03 -13.78
C ASN A 1110 -19.84 -7.82 -12.56
N ILE A 1111 -18.69 -8.51 -12.49
CA ILE A 1111 -17.70 -8.31 -11.41
C ILE A 1111 -17.01 -6.94 -11.53
N VAL A 1112 -16.44 -6.63 -12.69
CA VAL A 1112 -15.68 -5.39 -12.92
C VAL A 1112 -16.58 -4.17 -12.80
N TYR A 1113 -17.81 -4.25 -13.31
CA TYR A 1113 -18.79 -3.18 -13.19
C TYR A 1113 -19.23 -2.97 -11.73
N SER A 1114 -19.44 -4.06 -10.97
CA SER A 1114 -19.81 -3.94 -9.54
C SER A 1114 -18.69 -3.30 -8.71
N LEU A 1115 -17.43 -3.63 -9.00
CA LEU A 1115 -16.27 -2.97 -8.39
C LEU A 1115 -16.18 -1.49 -8.78
N ALA A 1116 -16.47 -1.16 -10.04
CA ALA A 1116 -16.52 0.23 -10.51
C ALA A 1116 -17.60 1.03 -9.76
N LEU A 1117 -18.78 0.45 -9.56
CA LEU A 1117 -19.87 1.07 -8.80
C LEU A 1117 -19.55 1.22 -7.31
N PHE A 1118 -18.87 0.24 -6.71
CA PHE A 1118 -18.41 0.31 -5.31
C PHE A 1118 -17.48 1.50 -5.09
N VAL A 1119 -16.49 1.68 -5.97
CA VAL A 1119 -15.56 2.82 -5.92
C VAL A 1119 -16.33 4.14 -6.12
N SER A 1120 -17.22 4.18 -7.10
CA SER A 1120 -18.03 5.37 -7.44
C SER A 1120 -18.99 5.78 -6.31
N TYR A 1121 -19.52 4.81 -5.56
CA TYR A 1121 -20.33 5.05 -4.37
C TYR A 1121 -19.56 5.87 -3.33
N ILE A 1122 -18.33 5.45 -2.98
CA ILE A 1122 -17.52 6.12 -1.94
C ILE A 1122 -17.15 7.54 -2.38
N LEU A 1123 -16.73 7.73 -3.63
CA LEU A 1123 -16.37 9.04 -4.16
C LEU A 1123 -17.56 10.01 -4.22
N SER A 1124 -18.72 9.54 -4.68
CA SER A 1124 -19.93 10.36 -4.74
C SER A 1124 -20.56 10.63 -3.37
N PHE A 1125 -20.29 9.78 -2.37
CA PHE A 1125 -20.66 10.03 -0.97
C PHE A 1125 -19.93 11.25 -0.41
N TYR A 1126 -18.61 11.32 -0.53
CA TYR A 1126 -17.83 12.42 0.03
C TYR A 1126 -18.08 13.76 -0.66
N ALA A 1127 -18.41 13.75 -1.96
CA ALA A 1127 -18.83 14.95 -2.68
C ALA A 1127 -20.09 15.58 -2.06
N CYS A 1128 -21.10 14.76 -1.73
CA CYS A 1128 -22.31 15.25 -1.04
C CYS A 1128 -22.04 15.59 0.42
N PHE A 1129 -21.23 14.79 1.10
CA PHE A 1129 -20.87 15.03 2.50
C PHE A 1129 -20.15 16.37 2.67
N ASP A 1130 -19.22 16.75 1.79
CA ASP A 1130 -18.51 18.03 1.87
C ASP A 1130 -19.45 19.24 1.67
N VAL A 1131 -20.57 19.08 0.96
CA VAL A 1131 -21.61 20.11 0.82
C VAL A 1131 -22.43 20.25 2.10
N VAL A 1132 -22.83 19.13 2.71
CA VAL A 1132 -23.58 19.10 3.97
C VAL A 1132 -22.72 19.56 5.15
N TRP A 1133 -21.47 19.12 5.19
CA TRP A 1133 -20.45 19.49 6.19
C TRP A 1133 -19.87 20.89 5.90
N SER A 1134 -20.75 21.88 5.74
CA SER A 1134 -20.41 23.25 5.35
C SER A 1134 -19.53 23.99 6.37
N SER A 1135 -18.82 25.02 5.90
CA SER A 1135 -17.97 25.89 6.73
C SER A 1135 -18.72 26.52 7.90
N LYS A 1136 -20.03 26.76 7.75
CA LYS A 1136 -20.89 27.30 8.81
C LYS A 1136 -21.13 26.29 9.94
N LEU A 1137 -21.46 25.05 9.60
CA LEU A 1137 -21.64 23.98 10.59
C LEU A 1137 -20.32 23.65 11.30
N GLN A 1138 -19.22 23.67 10.55
CA GLN A 1138 -17.88 23.50 11.12
C GLN A 1138 -17.49 24.63 12.09
N ALA A 1139 -17.85 25.87 11.77
CA ALA A 1139 -17.59 27.04 12.62
C ALA A 1139 -18.45 27.01 13.90
N GLU A 1140 -19.72 26.63 13.81
CA GLU A 1140 -20.61 26.51 14.98
C GLU A 1140 -20.19 25.38 15.94
N LEU A 1141 -19.50 24.35 15.44
CA LEU A 1141 -19.06 23.19 16.22
C LEU A 1141 -17.56 23.20 16.56
N ALA A 1142 -16.82 24.26 16.23
CA ALA A 1142 -15.36 24.30 16.34
C ALA A 1142 -14.85 24.01 17.77
N ASP A 1143 -15.55 24.51 18.79
CA ASP A 1143 -15.18 24.41 20.21
C ASP A 1143 -15.95 23.31 20.99
N SER A 1144 -16.76 22.51 20.30
CA SER A 1144 -17.63 21.52 20.93
C SER A 1144 -17.02 20.11 20.96
N ARG A 1145 -17.05 19.45 22.14
CA ARG A 1145 -16.69 18.02 22.30
C ARG A 1145 -17.56 17.08 21.43
N TYR A 1146 -18.70 17.56 20.95
CA TYR A 1146 -19.61 16.80 20.10
C TYR A 1146 -19.27 16.87 18.61
N LYS A 1147 -18.29 17.68 18.17
CA LYS A 1147 -17.92 17.82 16.76
C LYS A 1147 -17.70 16.47 16.06
N PHE A 1148 -16.90 15.60 16.67
CA PHE A 1148 -16.64 14.26 16.16
C PHE A 1148 -17.90 13.39 16.15
N VAL A 1149 -18.68 13.42 17.23
CA VAL A 1149 -19.92 12.63 17.35
C VAL A 1149 -20.92 13.02 16.27
N VAL A 1150 -21.12 14.32 16.04
CA VAL A 1150 -22.02 14.85 15.01
C VAL A 1150 -21.50 14.52 13.60
N GLU A 1151 -20.20 14.67 13.35
CA GLU A 1151 -19.58 14.34 12.06
C GLU A 1151 -19.83 12.88 11.67
N TYR A 1152 -19.56 11.93 12.58
CA TYR A 1152 -19.77 10.50 12.32
C TYR A 1152 -21.26 10.13 12.27
N SER A 1153 -22.10 10.77 13.09
CA SER A 1153 -23.55 10.53 13.08
C SER A 1153 -24.19 10.91 11.75
N ILE A 1154 -23.78 12.04 11.16
CA ILE A 1154 -24.25 12.48 9.82
C ILE A 1154 -23.84 11.46 8.75
N ARG A 1155 -22.61 10.93 8.80
CA ARG A 1155 -22.13 9.94 7.82
C ARG A 1155 -22.86 8.61 7.90
N ILE A 1156 -23.18 8.16 9.13
CA ILE A 1156 -23.97 6.95 9.35
C ILE A 1156 -25.42 7.19 8.87
N GLY A 1157 -26.03 8.31 9.26
CA GLY A 1157 -27.40 8.65 8.87
C GLY A 1157 -27.60 8.71 7.36
N PHE A 1158 -26.63 9.26 6.61
CA PHE A 1158 -26.68 9.33 5.15
C PHE A 1158 -26.67 7.94 4.49
N ASN A 1159 -25.85 7.01 5.00
CA ASN A 1159 -25.79 5.63 4.51
C ASN A 1159 -27.06 4.84 4.89
N VAL A 1160 -27.59 5.05 6.09
CA VAL A 1160 -28.86 4.45 6.52
C VAL A 1160 -30.01 4.91 5.62
N LEU A 1161 -30.07 6.19 5.26
CA LEU A 1161 -31.08 6.70 4.35
C LEU A 1161 -30.98 6.07 2.94
N ALA A 1162 -29.75 5.87 2.43
CA ALA A 1162 -29.52 5.16 1.17
C ALA A 1162 -29.99 3.71 1.22
N TYR A 1163 -29.73 3.03 2.33
CA TYR A 1163 -30.20 1.67 2.56
C TYR A 1163 -31.74 1.58 2.58
N LEU A 1164 -32.40 2.47 3.33
CA LEU A 1164 -33.85 2.50 3.43
C LEU A 1164 -34.53 2.74 2.07
N LEU A 1165 -33.98 3.62 1.24
CA LEU A 1165 -34.47 3.86 -0.12
C LEU A 1165 -34.25 2.64 -1.03
N ALA A 1166 -33.08 2.00 -0.95
CA ALA A 1166 -32.75 0.82 -1.75
C ALA A 1166 -33.64 -0.38 -1.42
N VAL A 1167 -33.88 -0.65 -0.13
CA VAL A 1167 -34.71 -1.78 0.34
C VAL A 1167 -36.21 -1.46 0.23
N GLY A 1168 -36.61 -0.23 0.58
CA GLY A 1168 -38.03 0.16 0.64
C GLY A 1168 -38.70 0.30 -0.72
N VAL A 1169 -37.98 0.79 -1.75
CA VAL A 1169 -38.54 0.96 -3.10
C VAL A 1169 -38.18 -0.21 -4.00
N SER A 1170 -36.93 -0.72 -3.93
CA SER A 1170 -36.37 -1.86 -4.69
C SER A 1170 -36.46 -1.83 -6.24
N ASN A 1171 -37.31 -0.96 -6.81
CA ASN A 1171 -37.48 -0.72 -8.23
C ASN A 1171 -36.50 0.36 -8.72
N LEU A 1172 -35.72 0.05 -9.77
CA LEU A 1172 -34.63 0.90 -10.24
C LEU A 1172 -35.15 2.16 -10.93
N ALA A 1173 -36.22 2.04 -11.72
CA ALA A 1173 -36.83 3.15 -12.43
C ALA A 1173 -37.47 4.16 -11.48
N LEU A 1174 -38.16 3.70 -10.43
CA LEU A 1174 -38.77 4.58 -9.42
C LEU A 1174 -37.74 5.34 -8.59
N ILE A 1175 -36.66 4.70 -8.13
CA ILE A 1175 -35.58 5.39 -7.40
C ILE A 1175 -34.93 6.46 -8.30
N SER A 1176 -34.76 6.16 -9.60
CA SER A 1176 -34.26 7.13 -10.58
C SER A 1176 -35.23 8.29 -10.81
N ALA A 1177 -36.53 8.01 -10.88
CA ALA A 1177 -37.57 9.02 -11.01
C ALA A 1177 -37.60 9.99 -9.81
N ILE A 1178 -37.42 9.51 -8.58
CA ILE A 1178 -37.29 10.37 -7.38
C ILE A 1178 -36.14 11.36 -7.55
N GLY A 1179 -34.99 10.90 -8.03
CA GLY A 1179 -33.83 11.76 -8.33
C GLY A 1179 -34.15 12.80 -9.41
N GLY A 1180 -34.84 12.37 -10.47
CA GLY A 1180 -35.29 13.22 -11.56
C GLY A 1180 -36.30 14.30 -11.15
N ILE A 1181 -37.29 13.94 -10.33
CA ILE A 1181 -38.31 14.88 -9.81
C ILE A 1181 -37.64 15.96 -8.96
N LEU A 1182 -36.72 15.56 -8.08
CA LEU A 1182 -35.94 16.51 -7.28
C LEU A 1182 -35.03 17.39 -8.15
N GLY A 1183 -34.40 16.82 -9.18
CA GLY A 1183 -33.59 17.57 -10.14
C GLY A 1183 -34.40 18.57 -10.98
N ILE A 1184 -35.61 18.22 -11.43
CA ILE A 1184 -36.52 19.15 -12.12
C ILE A 1184 -36.89 20.33 -11.21
N LEU A 1185 -37.17 20.04 -9.94
CA LEU A 1185 -37.45 21.11 -8.97
C LEU A 1185 -36.20 21.97 -8.74
N LEU A 1186 -35.08 21.40 -8.33
CA LEU A 1186 -33.94 22.14 -7.79
C LEU A 1186 -32.94 22.63 -8.84
N ASP A 1187 -32.70 21.87 -9.89
CA ASP A 1187 -31.79 22.30 -10.96
C ASP A 1187 -32.57 23.05 -12.05
N VAL A 1188 -33.71 22.52 -12.52
CA VAL A 1188 -34.42 23.12 -13.66
C VAL A 1188 -35.31 24.30 -13.23
N THR A 1189 -35.93 24.29 -12.05
CA THR A 1189 -36.82 25.37 -11.60
C THR A 1189 -36.08 26.45 -10.79
N PHE A 1190 -35.25 26.05 -9.83
CA PHE A 1190 -34.60 27.01 -8.93
C PHE A 1190 -33.42 27.77 -9.56
N MET A 1191 -32.63 27.15 -10.45
CA MET A 1191 -31.47 27.82 -11.06
C MET A 1191 -31.85 29.05 -11.92
N PRO A 1192 -32.86 28.97 -12.81
CA PRO A 1192 -33.33 30.14 -13.56
C PRO A 1192 -34.00 31.19 -12.67
N LEU A 1193 -34.68 30.76 -11.60
CA LEU A 1193 -35.26 31.66 -10.60
C LEU A 1193 -34.17 32.49 -9.91
N LEU A 1194 -33.10 31.84 -9.47
CA LEU A 1194 -31.93 32.50 -8.88
C LEU A 1194 -31.29 33.49 -9.87
N GLN A 1195 -31.22 33.17 -11.16
CA GLN A 1195 -30.70 34.10 -12.16
C GLN A 1195 -31.60 35.34 -12.32
N ILE A 1196 -32.92 35.17 -12.36
CA ILE A 1196 -33.87 36.30 -12.42
C ILE A 1196 -33.70 37.19 -11.18
N MET A 1197 -33.60 36.60 -9.99
CA MET A 1197 -33.40 37.33 -8.75
C MET A 1197 -32.06 38.08 -8.73
N LEU A 1198 -30.98 37.44 -9.18
CA LEU A 1198 -29.67 38.08 -9.29
C LEU A 1198 -29.71 39.28 -10.26
N MET A 1199 -30.37 39.15 -11.41
CA MET A 1199 -30.54 40.26 -12.35
C MET A 1199 -31.28 41.44 -11.73
N PHE A 1200 -32.32 41.17 -10.92
CA PHE A 1200 -33.03 42.21 -10.18
C PHE A 1200 -32.14 42.90 -9.13
N ILE A 1201 -31.35 42.12 -8.37
CA ILE A 1201 -30.40 42.64 -7.37
C ILE A 1201 -29.31 43.50 -8.02
N LEU A 1202 -28.84 43.11 -9.21
CA LEU A 1202 -27.80 43.82 -9.96
C LEU A 1202 -28.34 44.91 -10.89
N ASN A 1203 -29.65 45.18 -10.89
CA ASN A 1203 -30.31 46.13 -11.80
C ASN A 1203 -30.03 45.87 -13.31
N GLU A 1204 -29.82 44.61 -13.70
CA GLU A 1204 -29.58 44.22 -15.09
C GLU A 1204 -30.89 44.05 -15.87
N LYS A 1205 -31.13 44.91 -16.87
CA LYS A 1205 -32.33 44.82 -17.73
C LYS A 1205 -32.06 43.97 -18.97
N ASN A 1206 -32.46 42.70 -18.94
CA ASN A 1206 -32.44 41.81 -20.11
C ASN A 1206 -33.77 41.04 -20.24
N ASN A 1207 -34.69 41.61 -21.04
CA ASN A 1207 -36.05 41.09 -21.23
C ASN A 1207 -36.08 39.68 -21.85
N TRP A 1208 -35.10 39.36 -22.71
CA TRP A 1208 -35.01 38.02 -23.32
C TRP A 1208 -34.69 36.95 -22.28
N THR A 1209 -33.70 37.20 -21.42
CA THR A 1209 -33.33 36.26 -20.35
C THR A 1209 -34.46 36.09 -19.34
N PHE A 1210 -35.16 37.18 -19.00
CA PHE A 1210 -36.34 37.13 -18.13
C PHE A 1210 -37.46 36.27 -18.73
N CYS A 1211 -37.83 36.49 -20.00
CA CYS A 1211 -38.89 35.73 -20.67
C CYS A 1211 -38.54 34.24 -20.81
N LYS A 1212 -37.33 33.94 -21.31
CA LYS A 1212 -36.83 32.58 -21.48
C LYS A 1212 -36.78 31.81 -20.14
N ASN A 1213 -36.26 32.42 -19.08
CA ASN A 1213 -36.20 31.77 -17.76
C ASN A 1213 -37.60 31.58 -17.16
N SER A 1214 -38.53 32.53 -17.36
CA SER A 1214 -39.91 32.40 -16.89
C SER A 1214 -40.66 31.26 -17.59
N LEU A 1215 -40.46 31.10 -18.90
CA LEU A 1215 -40.99 29.97 -19.67
C LEU A 1215 -40.42 28.63 -19.18
N LEU A 1216 -39.12 28.59 -18.87
CA LEU A 1216 -38.45 27.38 -18.39
C LEU A 1216 -38.95 26.96 -17.00
N ILE A 1217 -39.20 27.93 -16.10
CA ILE A 1217 -39.83 27.72 -14.78
C ILE A 1217 -41.27 27.20 -14.93
N ALA A 1218 -42.06 27.81 -15.82
CA ALA A 1218 -43.43 27.38 -16.05
C ALA A 1218 -43.48 25.94 -16.59
N PHE A 1219 -42.61 25.63 -17.56
CA PHE A 1219 -42.45 24.29 -18.10
C PHE A 1219 -42.04 23.28 -17.02
N SER A 1220 -41.03 23.59 -16.20
CA SER A 1220 -40.54 22.67 -15.18
C SER A 1220 -41.56 22.40 -14.07
N LEU A 1221 -42.35 23.40 -13.66
CA LEU A 1221 -43.40 23.23 -12.66
C LEU A 1221 -44.54 22.31 -13.14
N VAL A 1222 -44.89 22.37 -14.42
CA VAL A 1222 -45.86 21.45 -15.03
C VAL A 1222 -45.31 20.02 -15.01
N PHE A 1223 -44.08 19.81 -15.47
CA PHE A 1223 -43.45 18.48 -15.45
C PHE A 1223 -43.28 17.94 -14.03
N PHE A 1224 -42.89 18.77 -13.07
CA PHE A 1224 -42.77 18.39 -11.67
C PHE A 1224 -44.11 17.94 -11.06
N SER A 1225 -45.16 18.73 -11.23
CA SER A 1225 -46.49 18.44 -10.66
C SER A 1225 -47.03 17.12 -11.19
N ILE A 1226 -46.84 16.87 -12.49
CA ILE A 1226 -47.35 15.67 -13.14
C ILE A 1226 -46.49 14.45 -12.81
N SER A 1227 -45.17 14.60 -12.74
CA SER A 1227 -44.26 13.52 -12.34
C SER A 1227 -44.56 13.03 -10.91
N ILE A 1228 -44.96 13.94 -10.01
CA ILE A 1228 -45.36 13.54 -8.64
C ILE A 1228 -46.64 12.72 -8.66
N VAL A 1229 -47.66 13.15 -9.42
CA VAL A 1229 -48.93 12.42 -9.52
C VAL A 1229 -48.71 11.02 -10.09
N ASP A 1230 -47.91 10.89 -11.15
CA ASP A 1230 -47.56 9.59 -11.74
C ASP A 1230 -46.76 8.71 -10.77
N PHE A 1231 -45.76 9.29 -10.10
CA PHE A 1231 -44.97 8.58 -9.09
C PHE A 1231 -45.85 8.01 -7.97
N VAL A 1232 -46.79 8.81 -7.43
CA VAL A 1232 -47.73 8.34 -6.41
C VAL A 1232 -48.62 7.23 -6.94
N ASN A 1233 -49.14 7.37 -8.16
CA ASN A 1233 -49.99 6.34 -8.77
C ASN A 1233 -49.25 5.01 -8.95
N GLU A 1234 -47.99 5.02 -9.37
CA GLU A 1234 -47.16 3.81 -9.52
C GLU A 1234 -46.81 3.17 -8.17
N VAL A 1235 -46.46 3.97 -7.16
CA VAL A 1235 -46.24 3.45 -5.80
C VAL A 1235 -47.51 2.78 -5.26
N VAL A 1236 -48.69 3.36 -5.53
CA VAL A 1236 -49.99 2.77 -5.14
C VAL A 1236 -50.28 1.48 -5.91
N LYS A 1237 -49.92 1.39 -7.21
CA LYS A 1237 -50.06 0.14 -7.98
C LYS A 1237 -49.16 -0.96 -7.42
N LEU A 1238 -47.89 -0.64 -7.16
CA LEU A 1238 -46.91 -1.58 -6.60
C LEU A 1238 -47.27 -2.09 -5.21
N HIS A 1239 -48.02 -1.33 -4.41
CA HIS A 1239 -48.51 -1.81 -3.11
C HIS A 1239 -49.77 -2.70 -3.22
N LYS A 1240 -50.47 -2.68 -4.36
CA LYS A 1240 -51.67 -3.48 -4.62
C LYS A 1240 -51.36 -4.83 -5.27
N THR A 1241 -50.23 -4.94 -5.95
CA THR A 1241 -49.68 -6.16 -6.56
C THR A 1241 -48.68 -6.82 -5.63
#